data_AF-A0AAV4CC39-F1
#
_entry.id   AF-A0AAV4CC39-F1
#
_cell.length_a   1.000
_cell.length_b   1.000
_cell.length_c   1.000
_cell.angle_alpha   90.00
_cell.angle_beta   90.00
_cell.angle_gamma   90.00
#
_symmetry.space_group_name_H-M   'P 1'
#
loop_
_entity.id
_entity.type
_entity.pdbx_description
1 polymer ?
#
loop_
_entity_poly.entity_id
_entity_poly.type
_entity_poly.pdbx_seq_one_letter_code
_entity_poly.pdbx_strand_id
1 'polypeptide(L)'
;MEVKTCHILLLVVTCAALSHVRGSRIVSAFEGLYERFDIGHRRVQQLKKIVTDLSRQVMLQQFMLEEKTRTDGSSGIKLIRGGFKGLDNYDSNSHTGNYFMAIHDHSNYDRTIGMGEISAVLNGLEFRTRHNDYKLVMPSTTSEEIDAVEDIPYPDVPPEVTSKPSVQAQVVEMQEWFKAFWTQNTTHRNYPKYFRPIVTYLEGAWTLNKNMKESFASDRHSLDASSWFELQEKGRFSAYSGVKESLENLAILPTTIMDVDKSSGRPSYAQWNYRVLGYPIEGDIPLKYLQHADDLASRISRGQTRPEMLEKRSARYKLYRGTEPMKYSLLDELMYTIPGKDNRYKNLSQAMFGEDGMFDFAYPNKNIRLDTGRYHRWYKSAQRDAMGGNNVARSYNDDFCFVAQTTQPSIASMEMTHCKKNTCETKTNRFSYAIPLEIIFLTPLLKWNPYKLKIHQGLDIVNANGRDGSDSNSLAYDGVDSNHYYLTPTEFFSGTFVEGDPADTVRNSVFVRGPDGKRYKTSASGTQIILQSIPGLGRVRCRYPIAPVHGEGSSVWRELNALRDMLNGMVREPPEMVTFEMSSNGDHTHQFNVTYRDFLRLINDRLPLTVVTEEVNGHDHVLEFRFIRINERFQYVSCDGADRCPDGHPRIITMLTNNVFTELPRPNKS
;
A
#
# COMPACT_ATOMS: atom_id res chain seq x y z
N MET A 1 44.70 -0.31 33.11
CA MET A 1 45.94 -0.71 33.81
C MET A 1 46.96 0.44 33.83
N GLU A 2 47.02 1.27 32.79
CA GLU A 2 47.92 2.44 32.69
C GLU A 2 47.70 3.55 33.74
N VAL A 3 46.47 3.77 34.21
CA VAL A 3 46.17 4.80 35.25
C VAL A 3 46.79 4.45 36.61
N LYS A 4 46.87 3.15 36.95
CA LYS A 4 47.51 2.71 38.20
C LYS A 4 49.03 2.93 38.18
N THR A 5 49.66 2.83 37.02
CA THR A 5 51.11 3.01 36.86
C THR A 5 51.51 4.49 36.97
N CYS A 6 50.72 5.42 36.43
CA CYS A 6 50.92 6.86 36.62
C CYS A 6 50.73 7.32 38.08
N HIS A 7 49.82 6.69 38.84
CA HIS A 7 49.58 7.04 40.24
C HIS A 7 50.73 6.61 41.15
N ILE A 8 51.37 5.48 40.89
CA ILE A 8 52.57 5.04 41.63
C ILE A 8 53.74 5.97 41.33
N LEU A 9 53.92 6.40 40.07
CA LEU A 9 55.00 7.32 39.70
C LEU A 9 54.85 8.71 40.36
N LEU A 10 53.63 9.24 40.44
CA LEU A 10 53.36 10.53 41.07
C LEU A 10 53.57 10.49 42.59
N LEU A 11 53.18 9.39 43.25
CA LEU A 11 53.41 9.12 44.68
C LEU A 11 54.90 8.98 45.00
N VAL A 12 55.66 8.27 44.16
CA VAL A 12 57.11 8.10 44.35
C VAL A 12 57.86 9.42 44.15
N VAL A 13 57.47 10.24 43.17
CA VAL A 13 58.10 11.56 42.92
C VAL A 13 57.77 12.57 44.01
N THR A 14 56.58 12.51 44.62
CA THR A 14 56.25 13.39 45.77
C THR A 14 56.87 12.92 47.09
N CYS A 15 56.98 11.62 47.32
CA CYS A 15 57.66 11.10 48.53
C CYS A 15 59.18 11.39 48.52
N ALA A 16 59.83 11.40 47.35
CA ALA A 16 61.25 11.73 47.24
C ALA A 16 61.56 13.22 47.46
N ALA A 17 60.60 14.11 47.22
CA ALA A 17 60.78 15.56 47.36
C ALA A 17 60.45 16.12 48.76
N LEU A 18 59.94 15.29 49.69
CA LEU A 18 59.36 15.73 50.97
C LEU A 18 60.07 15.18 52.22
N SER A 19 61.35 14.83 52.13
CA SER A 19 62.12 14.32 53.26
C SER A 19 62.34 15.33 54.41
N HIS A 20 61.92 16.59 54.29
CA HIS A 20 62.16 17.65 55.29
C HIS A 20 60.96 18.55 55.67
N VAL A 21 59.71 18.08 55.58
CA VAL A 21 58.55 18.85 56.06
C VAL A 21 57.63 18.02 56.96
N ARG A 22 57.29 18.58 58.13
CA ARG A 22 56.38 18.04 59.16
C ARG A 22 55.17 17.33 58.53
N GLY A 23 55.15 16.00 58.63
CA GLY A 23 54.33 15.09 57.83
C GLY A 23 52.82 15.04 58.10
N SER A 24 52.25 15.74 59.09
CA SER A 24 50.82 15.56 59.39
C SER A 24 49.86 16.38 58.50
N ARG A 25 50.24 17.62 58.12
CA ARG A 25 49.36 18.50 57.34
C ARG A 25 49.31 18.17 55.85
N ILE A 26 50.42 17.71 55.29
CA ILE A 26 50.50 17.33 53.87
C ILE A 26 49.76 16.01 53.63
N VAL A 27 49.97 15.00 54.48
CA VAL A 27 49.26 13.72 54.39
C VAL A 27 47.74 13.92 54.52
N SER A 28 47.28 14.71 55.50
CA SER A 28 45.86 15.05 55.65
C SER A 28 45.27 15.78 54.43
N ALA A 29 46.05 16.65 53.77
CA ALA A 29 45.60 17.33 52.56
C ALA A 29 45.48 16.39 51.34
N PHE A 30 46.39 15.41 51.21
CA PHE A 30 46.33 14.37 50.17
C PHE A 30 45.19 13.37 50.42
N GLU A 31 44.96 12.96 51.66
CA GLU A 31 43.83 12.12 52.04
C GLU A 31 42.49 12.82 51.73
N GLY A 32 42.37 14.10 52.10
CA GLY A 32 41.18 14.89 51.77
C GLY A 32 41.00 15.13 50.25
N LEU A 33 42.08 15.17 49.46
CA LEU A 33 42.00 15.23 48.00
C LEU A 33 41.56 13.88 47.41
N TYR A 34 42.11 12.77 47.91
CA TYR A 34 41.75 11.43 47.49
C TYR A 34 40.29 11.11 47.79
N GLU A 35 39.79 11.45 48.98
CA GLU A 35 38.40 11.25 49.37
C GLU A 35 37.45 12.06 48.46
N ARG A 36 37.77 13.34 48.18
CA ARG A 36 37.00 14.15 47.22
C ARG A 36 37.03 13.57 45.81
N PHE A 37 38.17 13.06 45.35
CA PHE A 37 38.30 12.42 44.04
C PHE A 37 37.49 11.12 43.97
N ASP A 38 37.54 10.28 45.00
CA ASP A 38 36.80 9.02 45.05
C ASP A 38 35.27 9.25 45.13
N ILE A 39 34.82 10.24 45.91
CA ILE A 39 33.42 10.69 45.90
C ILE A 39 33.02 11.19 44.50
N GLY A 40 33.87 11.99 43.85
CA GLY A 40 33.67 12.45 42.47
C GLY A 40 33.57 11.29 41.48
N HIS A 41 34.47 10.32 41.58
CA HIS A 41 34.48 9.12 40.74
C HIS A 41 33.20 8.29 40.93
N ARG A 42 32.81 8.01 42.17
CA ARG A 42 31.57 7.28 42.49
C ARG A 42 30.33 8.00 41.96
N ARG A 43 30.25 9.33 42.07
CA ARG A 43 29.17 10.14 41.49
C ARG A 43 29.13 10.03 39.97
N VAL A 44 30.27 10.10 39.29
CA VAL A 44 30.34 9.93 37.83
C VAL A 44 29.88 8.53 37.41
N GLN A 45 30.27 7.48 38.14
CA GLN A 45 29.81 6.12 37.86
C GLN A 45 28.29 5.96 38.07
N GLN A 46 27.76 6.55 39.15
CA GLN A 46 26.32 6.55 39.40
C GLN A 46 25.55 7.30 38.31
N LEU A 47 26.02 8.47 37.88
CA LEU A 47 25.42 9.22 36.77
C LEU A 47 25.47 8.43 35.45
N LYS A 48 26.60 7.77 35.13
CA LYS A 48 26.70 6.89 33.96
C LYS A 48 25.68 5.76 34.00
N LYS A 49 25.50 5.13 35.17
CA LYS A 49 24.49 4.09 35.36
C LYS A 49 23.08 4.63 35.13
N ILE A 50 22.73 5.76 35.74
CA ILE A 50 21.42 6.41 35.57
C ILE A 50 21.16 6.73 34.09
N VAL A 51 22.13 7.31 33.38
CA VAL A 51 22.00 7.62 31.95
C VAL A 51 21.84 6.36 31.10
N THR A 52 22.55 5.28 31.44
CA THR A 52 22.43 3.97 30.75
C THR A 52 21.04 3.38 30.96
N ASP A 53 20.56 3.37 32.20
CA ASP A 53 19.24 2.83 32.56
C ASP A 53 18.11 3.66 31.92
N LEU A 54 18.24 4.99 31.91
CA LEU A 54 17.31 5.89 31.20
C LEU A 54 17.32 5.66 29.69
N SER A 55 18.50 5.49 29.07
CA SER A 55 18.61 5.23 27.62
C SER A 55 17.93 3.91 27.24
N ARG A 56 18.10 2.87 28.06
CA ARG A 56 17.37 1.60 27.90
C ARG A 56 15.88 1.76 28.08
N GLN A 57 15.44 2.53 29.07
CA GLN A 57 14.03 2.79 29.28
C GLN A 57 13.39 3.52 28.08
N VAL A 58 14.08 4.48 27.48
CA VAL A 58 13.63 5.18 26.27
C VAL A 58 13.56 4.22 25.07
N MET A 59 14.58 3.37 24.90
CA MET A 59 14.56 2.31 23.87
C MET A 59 13.35 1.38 24.02
N LEU A 60 13.05 0.94 25.24
CA LEU A 60 11.89 0.08 25.52
C LEU A 60 10.56 0.81 25.33
N GLN A 61 10.47 2.09 25.67
CA GLN A 61 9.29 2.92 25.42
C GLN A 61 9.00 3.04 23.91
N GLN A 62 10.04 3.25 23.09
CA GLN A 62 9.91 3.26 21.64
C GLN A 62 9.42 1.91 21.10
N PHE A 63 10.00 0.80 21.57
CA PHE A 63 9.54 -0.54 21.19
C PHE A 63 8.07 -0.79 21.58
N MET A 64 7.64 -0.34 22.77
CA MET A 64 6.25 -0.44 23.20
C MET A 64 5.28 0.38 22.32
N LEU A 65 5.71 1.53 21.80
CA LEU A 65 4.92 2.31 20.83
C LEU A 65 4.79 1.57 19.49
N GLU A 66 5.86 0.92 19.04
CA GLU A 66 5.82 0.10 17.83
C GLU A 66 4.90 -1.11 18.00
N GLU A 67 4.98 -1.82 19.13
CA GLU A 67 4.07 -2.93 19.46
C GLU A 67 2.62 -2.47 19.50
N LYS A 68 2.32 -1.32 20.13
CA LYS A 68 0.98 -0.74 20.10
C LYS A 68 0.49 -0.54 18.67
N THR A 69 1.34 0.03 17.81
CA THR A 69 0.99 0.24 16.40
C THR A 69 0.76 -1.08 15.65
N ARG A 70 1.54 -2.14 15.93
CA ARG A 70 1.33 -3.50 15.39
C ARG A 70 -0.01 -4.10 15.85
N THR A 71 -0.50 -3.70 17.02
CA THR A 71 -1.82 -4.16 17.53
C THR A 71 -2.99 -3.32 17.02
N ASP A 72 -2.77 -2.04 16.70
CA ASP A 72 -3.79 -1.13 16.21
C ASP A 72 -4.18 -1.44 14.74
N GLY A 73 -3.29 -2.05 13.95
CA GLY A 73 -3.53 -2.44 12.56
C GLY A 73 -2.33 -3.12 11.91
N SER A 74 -2.43 -3.38 10.60
CA SER A 74 -1.36 -4.04 9.81
C SER A 74 -0.45 -3.00 9.14
N SER A 75 0.68 -3.42 8.57
CA SER A 75 1.49 -2.54 7.73
C SER A 75 0.69 -2.05 6.53
N GLY A 76 0.85 -0.77 6.18
CA GLY A 76 0.12 -0.17 5.07
C GLY A 76 0.04 1.35 5.11
N ILE A 77 -0.69 1.90 4.16
CA ILE A 77 -0.96 3.32 4.03
C ILE A 77 -1.94 3.72 5.13
N LYS A 78 -1.59 4.74 5.90
CA LYS A 78 -2.42 5.22 7.02
C LYS A 78 -3.22 6.46 6.63
N LEU A 79 -2.58 7.41 5.95
CA LEU A 79 -3.21 8.64 5.50
C LEU A 79 -2.45 9.27 4.34
N ILE A 80 -3.18 10.05 3.54
CA ILE A 80 -2.62 11.03 2.61
C ILE A 80 -2.80 12.44 3.21
N ARG A 81 -2.20 13.44 2.57
CA ARG A 81 -2.44 14.82 2.97
C ARG A 81 -3.93 15.20 2.94
N GLY A 82 -4.40 15.81 4.02
CA GLY A 82 -5.74 16.35 4.13
C GLY A 82 -5.91 17.64 3.31
N GLY A 83 -6.58 17.55 2.15
CA GLY A 83 -7.02 18.71 1.37
C GLY A 83 -8.50 19.03 1.56
N PHE A 84 -9.30 18.02 1.89
CA PHE A 84 -10.73 18.12 2.14
C PHE A 84 -11.06 17.74 3.58
N LYS A 85 -11.96 18.52 4.18
CA LYS A 85 -12.59 18.27 5.49
C LYS A 85 -14.07 18.59 5.33
N GLY A 86 -14.93 17.80 5.96
CA GLY A 86 -16.38 18.03 5.95
C GLY A 86 -17.00 17.85 7.31
N LEU A 87 -18.34 17.92 7.33
CA LEU A 87 -19.13 17.82 8.55
C LEU A 87 -19.12 16.39 9.07
N ASP A 88 -19.26 15.42 8.16
CA ASP A 88 -19.19 14.01 8.49
C ASP A 88 -17.74 13.55 8.51
N ASN A 89 -17.43 12.58 9.37
CA ASN A 89 -16.07 12.08 9.51
C ASN A 89 -15.52 11.42 8.23
N TYR A 90 -16.40 10.91 7.35
CA TYR A 90 -16.06 10.31 6.06
C TYR A 90 -15.87 11.32 4.93
N ASP A 91 -16.15 12.61 5.15
CA ASP A 91 -15.88 13.67 4.17
C ASP A 91 -14.40 14.11 4.16
N SER A 92 -13.66 13.76 5.22
CA SER A 92 -12.24 14.08 5.34
C SER A 92 -11.38 13.07 4.58
N ASN A 93 -10.30 13.53 3.95
CA ASN A 93 -9.33 12.62 3.33
C ASN A 93 -8.73 11.65 4.35
N SER A 94 -8.62 10.37 3.95
CA SER A 94 -7.98 9.29 4.72
C SER A 94 -6.77 8.75 3.94
N HIS A 95 -6.61 7.44 3.80
CA HIS A 95 -5.74 6.83 2.78
C HIS A 95 -6.22 7.10 1.34
N THR A 96 -7.47 7.54 1.20
CA THR A 96 -8.11 7.88 -0.06
C THR A 96 -8.79 9.25 0.03
N GLY A 97 -8.83 9.93 -1.11
CA GLY A 97 -9.54 11.18 -1.34
C GLY A 97 -10.01 11.22 -2.79
N ASN A 98 -9.66 12.27 -3.53
CA ASN A 98 -9.81 12.28 -4.99
C ASN A 98 -8.84 11.31 -5.69
N TYR A 99 -7.84 10.86 -4.94
CA TYR A 99 -6.79 9.95 -5.33
C TYR A 99 -6.50 9.02 -4.15
N PHE A 100 -6.14 7.77 -4.43
CA PHE A 100 -5.60 6.87 -3.41
C PHE A 100 -4.07 7.04 -3.36
N MET A 101 -3.47 7.08 -2.17
CA MET A 101 -2.02 7.35 -1.97
C MET A 101 -1.48 8.63 -2.62
N ALA A 102 -2.33 9.62 -2.90
CA ALA A 102 -1.89 10.84 -3.60
C ALA A 102 -1.22 10.59 -4.96
N ILE A 103 -1.60 9.50 -5.66
CA ILE A 103 -1.13 9.27 -7.02
C ILE A 103 -1.66 10.35 -7.97
N HIS A 104 -0.81 10.77 -8.88
CA HIS A 104 -1.09 11.75 -9.92
C HIS A 104 -0.18 11.51 -11.13
N ASP A 105 -0.32 12.29 -12.20
CA ASP A 105 0.33 12.03 -13.49
C ASP A 105 1.54 12.95 -13.75
N HIS A 106 2.67 12.31 -14.07
CA HIS A 106 3.89 12.93 -14.58
C HIS A 106 4.29 12.34 -15.92
N SER A 107 3.30 12.01 -16.76
CA SER A 107 3.55 11.34 -18.05
C SER A 107 4.38 12.18 -19.05
N ASN A 108 4.61 13.46 -18.78
CA ASN A 108 5.53 14.29 -19.54
C ASN A 108 7.00 14.08 -19.14
N TYR A 109 7.30 13.29 -18.10
CA TYR A 109 8.65 12.93 -17.72
C TYR A 109 8.97 11.50 -18.17
N ASP A 110 10.25 11.24 -18.41
CA ASP A 110 10.76 9.89 -18.60
C ASP A 110 10.87 9.20 -17.23
N ARG A 111 10.15 8.08 -17.06
CA ARG A 111 10.18 7.19 -15.89
C ARG A 111 9.61 7.75 -14.59
N THR A 112 9.06 8.95 -14.56
CA THR A 112 8.58 9.54 -13.29
C THR A 112 7.15 9.13 -13.01
N ILE A 113 6.94 8.57 -11.82
CA ILE A 113 5.64 8.09 -11.35
C ILE A 113 5.15 9.02 -10.25
N GLY A 114 4.08 9.76 -10.54
CA GLY A 114 3.53 10.76 -9.60
C GLY A 114 2.94 10.10 -8.37
N MET A 115 3.42 10.51 -7.19
CA MET A 115 2.92 10.09 -5.89
C MET A 115 3.25 11.14 -4.84
N GLY A 116 2.23 11.70 -4.21
CA GLY A 116 2.37 12.73 -3.18
C GLY A 116 2.84 12.21 -1.82
N GLU A 117 2.66 13.04 -0.80
CA GLU A 117 2.97 12.71 0.60
C GLU A 117 2.00 11.67 1.16
N ILE A 118 2.55 10.62 1.78
CA ILE A 118 1.80 9.60 2.50
C ILE A 118 2.35 9.45 3.92
N SER A 119 1.50 9.04 4.86
CA SER A 119 1.97 8.39 6.08
C SER A 119 1.73 6.90 5.96
N ALA A 120 2.76 6.12 6.30
CA ALA A 120 2.75 4.68 6.19
C ALA A 120 3.16 4.06 7.53
N VAL A 121 2.70 2.83 7.75
CA VAL A 121 3.14 1.97 8.84
C VAL A 121 3.88 0.78 8.23
N LEU A 122 5.12 0.54 8.66
CA LEU A 122 5.90 -0.64 8.30
C LEU A 122 6.40 -1.32 9.58
N ASN A 123 5.96 -2.56 9.80
CA ASN A 123 6.29 -3.35 10.98
C ASN A 123 6.13 -2.56 12.30
N GLY A 124 4.99 -1.91 12.50
CA GLY A 124 4.73 -1.11 13.71
C GLY A 124 5.34 0.29 13.72
N LEU A 125 6.15 0.66 12.74
CA LEU A 125 6.72 1.99 12.67
C LEU A 125 5.91 2.90 11.75
N GLU A 126 5.36 3.97 12.33
CA GLU A 126 4.70 5.04 11.59
C GLU A 126 5.71 6.13 11.18
N PHE A 127 5.64 6.55 9.92
CA PHE A 127 6.45 7.63 9.38
C PHE A 127 5.69 8.37 8.27
N ARG A 128 6.10 9.61 7.99
CA ARG A 128 5.55 10.43 6.90
C ARG A 128 6.62 10.66 5.84
N THR A 129 6.30 10.39 4.59
CA THR A 129 7.18 10.63 3.45
C THR A 129 7.21 12.11 3.09
N ARG A 130 8.23 12.54 2.36
CA ARG A 130 8.11 13.73 1.50
C ARG A 130 7.14 13.45 0.34
N HIS A 131 6.88 14.44 -0.52
CA HIS A 131 6.31 14.17 -1.83
C HIS A 131 7.25 13.25 -2.59
N ASN A 132 6.76 12.14 -3.16
CA ASN A 132 7.61 11.03 -3.57
C ASN A 132 8.08 11.11 -5.03
N ASP A 133 7.19 11.39 -6.00
CA ASP A 133 7.47 11.47 -7.45
C ASP A 133 8.65 10.61 -7.89
N TYR A 134 8.48 9.29 -7.72
CA TYR A 134 9.59 8.34 -7.75
C TYR A 134 9.94 7.95 -9.19
N LYS A 135 11.22 7.65 -9.41
CA LYS A 135 11.68 7.08 -10.68
C LYS A 135 11.33 5.60 -10.79
N LEU A 136 10.96 5.18 -11.99
CA LEU A 136 10.68 3.79 -12.32
C LEU A 136 11.97 3.00 -12.55
N VAL A 137 12.59 2.63 -11.43
CA VAL A 137 13.85 1.88 -11.34
C VAL A 137 13.66 0.62 -10.49
N MET A 138 14.54 -0.36 -10.67
CA MET A 138 14.58 -1.61 -9.92
C MET A 138 15.89 -1.74 -9.14
N PRO A 139 15.97 -2.61 -8.10
CA PRO A 139 17.24 -2.94 -7.47
C PRO A 139 18.28 -3.38 -8.52
N SER A 140 19.53 -2.97 -8.35
CA SER A 140 20.58 -3.31 -9.31
C SER A 140 20.76 -4.83 -9.42
N THR A 141 20.69 -5.33 -10.65
CA THR A 141 20.93 -6.74 -10.96
C THR A 141 22.43 -7.09 -11.01
N THR A 142 23.30 -6.07 -11.02
CA THR A 142 24.76 -6.19 -11.17
C THR A 142 25.55 -5.72 -9.94
N SER A 143 25.04 -4.78 -9.14
CA SER A 143 25.70 -4.22 -7.96
C SER A 143 25.06 -4.66 -6.65
N GLU A 144 25.89 -4.97 -5.66
CA GLU A 144 25.47 -5.25 -4.28
C GLU A 144 25.60 -4.01 -3.38
N GLU A 145 25.96 -2.84 -3.92
CA GLU A 145 26.03 -1.62 -3.13
C GLU A 145 24.64 -1.23 -2.61
N ILE A 146 24.60 -0.75 -1.36
CA ILE A 146 23.34 -0.30 -0.77
C ILE A 146 22.68 0.77 -1.65
N ASP A 147 21.37 0.62 -1.87
CA ASP A 147 20.55 1.53 -2.66
C ASP A 147 20.95 1.66 -4.15
N ALA A 148 21.81 0.77 -4.66
CA ALA A 148 22.08 0.70 -6.10
C ALA A 148 20.83 0.27 -6.89
N VAL A 149 20.57 0.98 -7.98
CA VAL A 149 19.38 0.82 -8.82
C VAL A 149 19.74 0.80 -10.30
N GLU A 150 18.85 0.25 -11.11
CA GLU A 150 18.91 0.21 -12.57
C GLU A 150 17.55 0.61 -13.16
N ASP A 151 17.55 1.21 -14.34
CA ASP A 151 16.32 1.51 -15.06
C ASP A 151 15.55 0.24 -15.41
N ILE A 152 14.23 0.22 -15.17
CA ILE A 152 13.39 -0.87 -15.65
C ILE A 152 13.31 -0.80 -17.19
N PRO A 153 13.69 -1.85 -17.95
CA PRO A 153 13.63 -1.79 -19.40
C PRO A 153 12.20 -1.52 -19.89
N TYR A 154 12.03 -0.48 -20.70
CA TYR A 154 10.74 -0.26 -21.37
C TYR A 154 10.47 -1.36 -22.38
N PRO A 155 9.20 -1.77 -22.56
CA PRO A 155 8.83 -2.74 -23.57
C PRO A 155 9.12 -2.18 -24.97
N ASP A 156 9.43 -3.07 -25.90
CA ASP A 156 9.60 -2.70 -27.30
C ASP A 156 8.25 -2.39 -27.96
N VAL A 157 8.31 -1.72 -29.10
CA VAL A 157 7.14 -1.45 -29.93
C VAL A 157 6.87 -2.69 -30.79
N PRO A 158 5.63 -3.21 -30.86
CA PRO A 158 5.30 -4.33 -31.73
C PRO A 158 5.76 -4.07 -33.19
N PRO A 159 6.47 -5.02 -33.84
CA PRO A 159 6.91 -4.88 -35.23
C PRO A 159 5.75 -4.59 -36.20
N GLU A 160 4.56 -5.12 -35.92
CA GLU A 160 3.34 -4.92 -36.71
C GLU A 160 2.91 -3.46 -36.73
N VAL A 161 3.24 -2.68 -35.68
CA VAL A 161 3.05 -1.23 -35.64
C VAL A 161 4.14 -0.57 -36.47
N THR A 162 5.42 -0.81 -36.16
CA THR A 162 6.53 -0.07 -36.80
C THR A 162 6.69 -0.39 -38.29
N SER A 163 6.17 -1.52 -38.77
CA SER A 163 6.17 -1.90 -40.18
C SER A 163 5.09 -1.21 -41.02
N LYS A 164 4.14 -0.48 -40.42
CA LYS A 164 3.10 0.22 -41.20
C LYS A 164 3.70 1.39 -42.00
N PRO A 165 3.17 1.67 -43.21
CA PRO A 165 3.78 2.62 -44.15
C PRO A 165 3.60 4.10 -43.77
N SER A 166 2.66 4.43 -42.87
CA SER A 166 2.38 5.80 -42.45
C SER A 166 2.10 5.87 -40.96
N VAL A 167 2.32 7.05 -40.35
CA VAL A 167 2.04 7.26 -38.92
C VAL A 167 0.56 7.00 -38.60
N GLN A 168 -0.37 7.41 -39.48
CA GLN A 168 -1.79 7.14 -39.31
C GLN A 168 -2.09 5.63 -39.29
N ALA A 169 -1.43 4.84 -40.14
CA ALA A 169 -1.57 3.39 -40.11
C ALA A 169 -0.92 2.78 -38.85
N GLN A 170 0.19 3.34 -38.36
CA GLN A 170 0.78 2.96 -37.07
C GLN A 170 -0.17 3.25 -35.91
N VAL A 171 -0.84 4.41 -35.91
CA VAL A 171 -1.83 4.81 -34.90
C VAL A 171 -2.95 3.78 -34.82
N VAL A 172 -3.58 3.45 -35.94
CA VAL A 172 -4.68 2.46 -35.99
C VAL A 172 -4.22 1.09 -35.48
N GLU A 173 -3.02 0.65 -35.86
CA GLU A 173 -2.48 -0.62 -35.37
C GLU A 173 -2.18 -0.58 -33.87
N MET A 174 -1.58 0.50 -33.36
CA MET A 174 -1.32 0.67 -31.93
C MET A 174 -2.62 0.63 -31.12
N GLN A 175 -3.71 1.22 -31.65
CA GLN A 175 -5.03 1.16 -31.02
C GLN A 175 -5.56 -0.28 -30.92
N GLU A 176 -5.31 -1.12 -31.93
CA GLU A 176 -5.69 -2.55 -31.88
C GLU A 176 -4.88 -3.34 -30.84
N TRP A 177 -3.61 -2.97 -30.58
CA TRP A 177 -2.83 -3.54 -29.48
C TRP A 177 -3.39 -3.16 -28.11
N PHE A 178 -3.78 -1.89 -27.92
CA PHE A 178 -4.47 -1.45 -26.71
C PHE A 178 -5.83 -2.10 -26.52
N LYS A 179 -6.58 -2.31 -27.61
CA LYS A 179 -7.83 -3.06 -27.61
C LYS A 179 -7.62 -4.51 -27.17
N ALA A 180 -6.59 -5.18 -27.68
CA ALA A 180 -6.24 -6.54 -27.23
C ALA A 180 -5.89 -6.59 -25.75
N PHE A 181 -5.09 -5.64 -25.25
CA PHE A 181 -4.79 -5.51 -23.82
C PHE A 181 -6.06 -5.28 -23.00
N TRP A 182 -6.86 -4.28 -23.34
CA TRP A 182 -8.09 -3.94 -22.61
C TRP A 182 -9.10 -5.09 -22.57
N THR A 183 -9.29 -5.77 -23.70
CA THR A 183 -10.22 -6.92 -23.82
C THR A 183 -9.59 -8.24 -23.37
N GLN A 184 -8.31 -8.22 -22.96
CA GLN A 184 -7.54 -9.41 -22.55
C GLN A 184 -7.52 -10.52 -23.62
N ASN A 185 -7.50 -10.13 -24.90
CA ASN A 185 -7.58 -11.02 -26.04
C ASN A 185 -6.20 -11.24 -26.69
N THR A 186 -5.49 -12.26 -26.22
CA THR A 186 -4.16 -12.64 -26.72
C THR A 186 -4.16 -13.23 -28.14
N THR A 187 -5.33 -13.68 -28.64
CA THR A 187 -5.47 -14.21 -30.00
C THR A 187 -5.60 -13.11 -31.05
N HIS A 188 -6.17 -11.95 -30.66
CA HIS A 188 -6.22 -10.77 -31.53
C HIS A 188 -4.85 -10.13 -31.70
N ARG A 189 -4.18 -9.84 -30.57
CA ARG A 189 -2.77 -9.46 -30.50
C ARG A 189 -2.16 -10.04 -29.24
N ASN A 190 -0.95 -10.61 -29.33
CA ASN A 190 -0.25 -11.20 -28.19
C ASN A 190 0.37 -10.11 -27.29
N TYR A 191 -0.49 -9.31 -26.67
CA TYR A 191 -0.12 -8.14 -25.86
C TYR A 191 0.84 -8.44 -24.70
N PRO A 192 0.85 -9.62 -24.02
CA PRO A 192 1.74 -9.90 -22.90
C PRO A 192 3.25 -9.72 -23.18
N LYS A 193 3.65 -9.74 -24.45
CA LYS A 193 5.04 -9.47 -24.86
C LYS A 193 5.44 -8.00 -24.74
N TYR A 194 4.47 -7.10 -24.91
CA TYR A 194 4.70 -5.66 -25.07
C TYR A 194 4.00 -4.81 -24.01
N PHE A 195 3.07 -5.40 -23.25
CA PHE A 195 2.45 -4.82 -22.08
C PHE A 195 2.97 -5.57 -20.86
N ARG A 196 3.94 -4.98 -20.16
CA ARG A 196 4.70 -5.66 -19.12
C ARG A 196 4.26 -5.18 -17.74
N PRO A 197 3.71 -6.05 -16.88
CA PRO A 197 3.36 -5.67 -15.52
C PRO A 197 4.61 -5.54 -14.66
N ILE A 198 4.61 -4.55 -13.79
CA ILE A 198 5.59 -4.37 -12.72
C ILE A 198 4.86 -4.21 -11.40
N VAL A 199 5.47 -4.65 -10.31
CA VAL A 199 5.02 -4.34 -8.95
C VAL A 199 5.91 -3.25 -8.38
N THR A 200 5.32 -2.16 -7.89
CA THR A 200 6.04 -1.17 -7.09
C THR A 200 5.83 -1.44 -5.62
N TYR A 201 6.83 -1.12 -4.79
CA TYR A 201 6.80 -1.41 -3.37
C TYR A 201 7.53 -0.32 -2.58
N LEU A 202 7.05 -0.10 -1.35
CA LEU A 202 7.69 0.77 -0.36
C LEU A 202 8.57 -0.11 0.51
N GLU A 203 9.86 0.17 0.53
CA GLU A 203 10.86 -0.53 1.33
C GLU A 203 11.39 0.38 2.43
N GLY A 204 11.48 -0.10 3.67
CA GLY A 204 12.02 0.64 4.81
C GLY A 204 13.01 -0.16 5.64
N ALA A 205 13.99 0.51 6.23
CA ALA A 205 14.97 -0.10 7.13
C ALA A 205 15.57 0.92 8.11
N TRP A 206 16.03 0.42 9.26
CA TRP A 206 16.82 1.19 10.21
C TRP A 206 18.26 1.33 9.69
N THR A 207 18.72 2.57 9.47
CA THR A 207 20.03 2.86 8.90
C THR A 207 20.96 3.55 9.91
N LEU A 208 22.25 3.23 9.83
CA LEU A 208 23.30 3.73 10.73
C LEU A 208 24.07 4.94 10.16
N ASN A 209 23.81 5.30 8.89
CA ASN A 209 24.52 6.40 8.24
C ASN A 209 24.01 7.76 8.73
N LYS A 210 24.84 8.46 9.50
CA LYS A 210 24.51 9.76 10.12
C LYS A 210 24.43 10.93 9.13
N ASN A 211 25.00 10.77 7.94
CA ASN A 211 24.88 11.78 6.89
C ASN A 211 23.55 11.56 6.18
N MET A 212 22.71 12.60 6.13
CA MET A 212 21.44 12.50 5.44
C MET A 212 21.72 12.39 3.93
N LYS A 213 21.38 11.22 3.37
CA LYS A 213 21.41 10.97 1.94
C LYS A 213 19.99 10.79 1.47
N GLU A 214 19.69 11.32 0.30
CA GLU A 214 18.41 11.06 -0.36
C GLU A 214 18.21 9.56 -0.49
N SER A 215 17.04 9.05 -0.07
CA SER A 215 16.83 7.61 0.02
C SER A 215 16.48 6.97 -1.34
N PHE A 216 16.03 7.77 -2.30
CA PHE A 216 15.79 7.36 -3.70
C PHE A 216 15.65 8.58 -4.62
N ALA A 217 15.89 8.39 -5.92
CA ALA A 217 15.79 9.46 -6.91
C ALA A 217 14.35 9.95 -7.11
N SER A 218 14.17 11.27 -7.09
CA SER A 218 12.97 11.97 -7.53
C SER A 218 13.40 13.22 -8.30
N ASP A 219 12.74 13.52 -9.42
CA ASP A 219 13.13 14.66 -10.26
C ASP A 219 12.79 16.01 -9.64
N ARG A 220 11.79 16.04 -8.76
CA ARG A 220 11.14 17.27 -8.31
C ARG A 220 11.33 17.54 -6.83
N HIS A 221 11.65 16.50 -6.07
CA HIS A 221 11.66 16.54 -4.61
C HIS A 221 12.94 15.93 -4.04
N SER A 222 13.46 16.57 -3.01
CA SER A 222 14.62 16.11 -2.25
C SER A 222 14.41 16.46 -0.78
N LEU A 223 14.98 15.70 0.14
CA LEU A 223 14.88 16.01 1.56
C LEU A 223 15.46 17.40 1.88
N ASP A 224 14.63 18.30 2.40
CA ASP A 224 15.05 19.64 2.81
C ASP A 224 15.64 19.62 4.24
N ALA A 225 16.81 19.01 4.40
CA ALA A 225 17.64 19.14 5.59
C ALA A 225 19.09 18.76 5.28
N SER A 226 20.01 19.08 6.19
CA SER A 226 21.42 18.68 6.14
C SER A 226 21.76 17.55 7.12
N SER A 227 20.89 17.31 8.11
CA SER A 227 21.08 16.34 9.18
C SER A 227 19.75 15.78 9.70
N TRP A 228 19.82 14.66 10.43
CA TRP A 228 18.64 14.08 11.11
C TRP A 228 17.98 15.06 12.07
N PHE A 229 18.77 15.86 12.78
CA PHE A 229 18.27 16.79 13.79
C PHE A 229 17.52 17.97 13.15
N GLU A 230 18.05 18.53 12.07
CA GLU A 230 17.37 19.60 11.33
C GLU A 230 16.03 19.11 10.75
N LEU A 231 16.01 17.90 10.18
CA LEU A 231 14.77 17.28 9.68
C LEU A 231 13.72 17.14 10.81
N GLN A 232 14.15 16.72 12.00
CA GLN A 232 13.30 16.62 13.18
C GLN A 232 12.79 17.99 13.65
N GLU A 233 13.64 19.02 13.68
CA GLU A 233 13.23 20.37 14.09
C GLU A 233 12.21 20.96 13.13
N LYS A 234 12.46 20.87 11.81
CA LYS A 234 11.50 21.30 10.78
C LYS A 234 10.20 20.50 10.87
N GLY A 235 10.30 19.18 11.03
CA GLY A 235 9.16 18.28 11.21
C GLY A 235 8.31 18.64 12.43
N ARG A 236 8.95 18.87 13.59
CA ARG A 236 8.29 19.33 14.82
C ARG A 236 7.64 20.68 14.61
N PHE A 237 8.36 21.66 14.07
CA PHE A 237 7.82 22.99 13.81
C PHE A 237 6.58 22.92 12.93
N SER A 238 6.61 22.18 11.82
CA SER A 238 5.45 21.96 10.94
C SER A 238 4.30 21.28 11.68
N ALA A 239 4.56 20.26 12.50
CA ALA A 239 3.52 19.57 13.27
C ALA A 239 2.85 20.46 14.34
N TYR A 240 3.62 21.30 15.04
CA TYR A 240 3.09 22.19 16.09
C TYR A 240 2.42 23.45 15.54
N SER A 241 2.89 23.98 14.41
CA SER A 241 2.34 25.20 13.79
C SER A 241 1.25 24.92 12.76
N GLY A 242 1.19 23.70 12.23
CA GLY A 242 0.32 23.33 11.11
C GLY A 242 0.75 23.89 9.76
N VAL A 243 1.93 24.53 9.65
CA VAL A 243 2.40 25.09 8.38
C VAL A 243 2.93 24.01 7.45
N LYS A 244 2.76 24.25 6.16
CA LYS A 244 3.23 23.42 5.06
C LYS A 244 4.48 24.05 4.43
N GLU A 245 5.46 23.21 4.13
CA GLU A 245 6.58 23.57 3.26
C GLU A 245 6.12 23.49 1.79
N SER A 246 6.27 24.58 1.03
CA SER A 246 5.67 24.73 -0.29
C SER A 246 6.19 23.75 -1.35
N LEU A 247 7.46 23.34 -1.22
CA LEU A 247 8.11 22.36 -2.10
C LEU A 247 7.85 20.92 -1.65
N GLU A 248 7.13 20.70 -0.55
CA GLU A 248 6.72 19.39 -0.04
C GLU A 248 7.89 18.41 0.21
N ASN A 249 9.04 18.98 0.61
CA ASN A 249 10.31 18.29 0.76
C ASN A 249 10.59 17.77 2.18
N LEU A 250 9.60 17.89 3.08
CA LEU A 250 9.74 17.58 4.50
C LEU A 250 9.16 16.21 4.88
N ALA A 251 10.03 15.22 5.09
CA ALA A 251 9.65 13.93 5.68
C ALA A 251 9.67 13.95 7.22
N ILE A 252 8.89 13.08 7.86
CA ILE A 252 9.00 12.76 9.29
C ILE A 252 9.52 11.34 9.42
N LEU A 253 10.84 11.24 9.68
CA LEU A 253 11.56 9.98 9.77
C LEU A 253 11.99 9.69 11.22
N PRO A 254 11.45 8.65 11.86
CA PRO A 254 11.79 8.29 13.23
C PRO A 254 13.28 7.97 13.41
N THR A 255 13.81 8.29 14.59
CA THR A 255 15.11 7.80 15.07
C THR A 255 14.92 7.01 16.35
N THR A 256 15.67 5.93 16.51
CA THR A 256 15.61 5.08 17.70
C THR A 256 17.00 4.78 18.24
N ILE A 257 17.06 4.36 19.50
CA ILE A 257 18.24 3.73 20.10
C ILE A 257 18.15 2.24 19.78
N MET A 258 19.10 1.72 19.01
CA MET A 258 19.13 0.30 18.63
C MET A 258 19.80 -0.58 19.68
N ASP A 259 20.79 -0.03 20.38
CA ASP A 259 21.51 -0.72 21.45
C ASP A 259 22.13 0.29 22.43
N VAL A 260 22.41 -0.16 23.66
CA VAL A 260 23.13 0.61 24.67
C VAL A 260 24.29 -0.24 25.20
N ASP A 261 25.51 0.15 24.83
CA ASP A 261 26.71 -0.59 25.21
C ASP A 261 26.80 -0.73 26.73
N LYS A 262 26.84 -1.97 27.22
CA LYS A 262 26.75 -2.26 28.66
C LYS A 262 27.97 -1.74 29.43
N SER A 263 29.11 -1.58 28.77
CA SER A 263 30.38 -1.22 29.39
C SER A 263 30.63 0.30 29.46
N SER A 264 30.25 1.02 28.41
CA SER A 264 30.46 2.45 28.24
C SER A 264 29.21 3.29 28.45
N GLY A 265 28.02 2.67 28.41
CA GLY A 265 26.72 3.33 28.53
C GLY A 265 26.34 4.17 27.30
N ARG A 266 27.07 4.03 26.18
CA ARG A 266 26.86 4.85 24.98
C ARG A 266 25.73 4.23 24.14
N PRO A 267 24.67 4.99 23.80
CA PRO A 267 23.64 4.53 22.89
C PRO A 267 24.12 4.52 21.44
N SER A 268 23.70 3.50 20.70
CA SER A 268 23.79 3.43 19.24
C SER A 268 22.45 3.84 18.64
N TYR A 269 22.47 4.79 17.71
CA TYR A 269 21.26 5.32 17.08
C TYR A 269 21.12 4.82 15.64
N ALA A 270 19.87 4.67 15.20
CA ALA A 270 19.52 4.49 13.81
C ALA A 270 18.36 5.42 13.42
N GLN A 271 18.33 5.83 12.15
CA GLN A 271 17.20 6.51 11.55
C GLN A 271 16.48 5.56 10.60
N TRP A 272 15.15 5.59 10.64
CA TRP A 272 14.34 4.92 9.64
C TRP A 272 14.44 5.66 8.31
N ASN A 273 14.86 4.94 7.26
CA ASN A 273 14.86 5.45 5.90
C ASN A 273 14.06 4.52 5.00
N TYR A 274 13.53 5.08 3.90
CA TYR A 274 12.61 4.38 3.01
C TYR A 274 12.94 4.66 1.54
N ARG A 275 12.67 3.71 0.66
CA ARG A 275 12.75 3.89 -0.80
C ARG A 275 11.54 3.29 -1.49
N VAL A 276 11.20 3.82 -2.66
CA VAL A 276 10.16 3.28 -3.53
C VAL A 276 10.84 2.74 -4.79
N LEU A 277 10.61 1.47 -5.10
CA LEU A 277 11.19 0.81 -6.27
C LEU A 277 10.12 0.02 -7.02
N GLY A 278 10.41 -0.30 -8.28
CA GLY A 278 9.66 -1.26 -9.09
C GLY A 278 10.42 -2.58 -9.22
N TYR A 279 9.69 -3.66 -9.46
CA TYR A 279 10.26 -4.95 -9.83
C TYR A 279 9.45 -5.53 -11.00
N PRO A 280 10.10 -5.88 -12.14
CA PRO A 280 9.42 -6.52 -13.26
C PRO A 280 8.82 -7.86 -12.86
N ILE A 281 7.55 -8.07 -13.22
CA ILE A 281 6.88 -9.36 -12.98
C ILE A 281 7.15 -10.26 -14.18
N GLU A 282 7.48 -11.53 -13.90
CA GLU A 282 7.59 -12.54 -14.95
C GLU A 282 6.19 -12.95 -15.42
N GLY A 283 5.92 -12.79 -16.72
CA GLY A 283 4.63 -13.14 -17.32
C GLY A 283 3.63 -11.98 -17.36
N ASP A 284 2.34 -12.33 -17.38
CA ASP A 284 1.22 -11.39 -17.43
C ASP A 284 0.41 -11.44 -16.12
N ILE A 285 -0.23 -10.32 -15.78
CA ILE A 285 -1.22 -10.24 -14.71
C ILE A 285 -2.57 -9.93 -15.36
N PRO A 286 -3.44 -10.93 -15.55
CA PRO A 286 -4.76 -10.71 -16.10
C PRO A 286 -5.53 -9.62 -15.34
N LEU A 287 -6.15 -8.69 -16.06
CA LEU A 287 -6.90 -7.57 -15.46
C LEU A 287 -8.03 -8.05 -14.54
N LYS A 288 -8.60 -9.23 -14.80
CA LYS A 288 -9.58 -9.87 -13.92
C LYS A 288 -9.04 -10.23 -12.53
N TYR A 289 -7.72 -10.29 -12.34
CA TYR A 289 -7.13 -10.52 -11.01
C TYR A 289 -7.08 -9.25 -10.17
N LEU A 290 -7.27 -8.07 -10.78
CA LEU A 290 -7.28 -6.78 -10.11
C LEU A 290 -8.72 -6.44 -9.71
N GLN A 291 -9.10 -6.87 -8.51
CA GLN A 291 -10.45 -6.70 -7.98
C GLN A 291 -10.57 -5.35 -7.26
N HIS A 292 -11.58 -4.57 -7.61
CA HIS A 292 -11.80 -3.26 -6.97
C HIS A 292 -12.14 -3.42 -5.48
N ALA A 293 -11.39 -2.72 -4.62
CA ALA A 293 -11.68 -2.60 -3.20
C ALA A 293 -12.64 -1.41 -2.99
N ASP A 294 -13.83 -1.67 -2.46
CA ASP A 294 -14.83 -0.61 -2.22
C ASP A 294 -14.50 0.19 -0.96
N ASP A 295 -13.76 1.28 -1.13
CA ASP A 295 -13.53 2.30 -0.09
C ASP A 295 -14.79 3.15 0.10
N LEU A 296 -15.75 2.59 0.84
CA LEU A 296 -17.11 3.11 1.00
C LEU A 296 -17.16 4.58 1.44
N ALA A 297 -16.30 4.98 2.39
CA ALA A 297 -16.24 6.35 2.87
C ALA A 297 -15.95 7.36 1.74
N SER A 298 -15.01 7.03 0.85
CA SER A 298 -14.68 7.89 -0.30
C SER A 298 -15.81 7.95 -1.31
N ARG A 299 -16.47 6.81 -1.54
CA ARG A 299 -17.56 6.68 -2.51
C ARG A 299 -18.83 7.39 -2.07
N ILE A 300 -19.25 7.23 -0.80
CA ILE A 300 -20.44 7.87 -0.23
C ILE A 300 -20.28 9.39 -0.19
N SER A 301 -19.17 9.89 0.37
CA SER A 301 -18.90 11.33 0.46
C SER A 301 -18.94 12.04 -0.90
N ARG A 302 -18.63 11.31 -1.99
CA ARG A 302 -18.60 11.85 -3.36
C ARG A 302 -19.86 11.54 -4.18
N GLY A 303 -20.83 10.82 -3.61
CA GLY A 303 -22.03 10.39 -4.34
C GLY A 303 -21.73 9.52 -5.56
N GLN A 304 -20.63 8.76 -5.54
CA GLN A 304 -20.17 7.96 -6.67
C GLN A 304 -20.72 6.52 -6.60
N THR A 305 -20.96 5.93 -7.76
CA THR A 305 -21.25 4.50 -7.90
C THR A 305 -19.95 3.69 -7.98
N ARG A 306 -20.03 2.37 -7.78
CA ARG A 306 -18.84 1.50 -7.94
C ARG A 306 -18.26 1.54 -9.35
N PRO A 307 -19.05 1.50 -10.44
CA PRO A 307 -18.52 1.66 -11.79
C PRO A 307 -17.85 3.01 -12.03
N GLU A 308 -18.43 4.11 -11.54
CA GLU A 308 -17.81 5.44 -11.69
C GLU A 308 -16.46 5.52 -10.97
N MET A 309 -16.35 4.94 -9.77
CA MET A 309 -15.08 4.89 -9.03
C MET A 309 -13.96 4.21 -9.83
N LEU A 310 -14.25 3.17 -10.63
CA LEU A 310 -13.24 2.47 -11.44
C LEU A 310 -12.56 3.39 -12.47
N GLU A 311 -13.22 4.48 -12.87
CA GLU A 311 -12.70 5.47 -13.81
C GLU A 311 -11.96 6.63 -13.13
N LYS A 312 -11.82 6.59 -11.79
CA LYS A 312 -11.20 7.65 -10.97
C LYS A 312 -9.84 7.24 -10.44
N ARG A 313 -8.96 8.21 -10.21
CA ARG A 313 -7.65 8.01 -9.54
C ARG A 313 -7.77 7.50 -8.10
N SER A 314 -8.96 7.63 -7.49
CA SER A 314 -9.27 7.11 -6.16
C SER A 314 -9.50 5.59 -6.11
N ALA A 315 -9.62 4.91 -7.26
CA ALA A 315 -9.83 3.46 -7.31
C ALA A 315 -8.64 2.69 -6.71
N ARG A 316 -8.94 1.76 -5.80
CA ARG A 316 -7.98 0.83 -5.19
C ARG A 316 -8.30 -0.61 -5.56
N TYR A 317 -7.30 -1.45 -5.66
CA TYR A 317 -7.43 -2.83 -6.12
C TYR A 317 -6.84 -3.82 -5.10
N LYS A 318 -7.30 -5.06 -5.18
CA LYS A 318 -6.73 -6.23 -4.50
C LYS A 318 -6.37 -7.25 -5.56
N LEU A 319 -5.25 -7.95 -5.36
CA LEU A 319 -4.85 -9.06 -6.23
C LEU A 319 -5.55 -10.35 -5.76
N TYR A 320 -6.34 -10.95 -6.66
CA TYR A 320 -7.08 -12.16 -6.37
C TYR A 320 -7.32 -13.00 -7.63
N ARG A 321 -6.74 -14.20 -7.70
CA ARG A 321 -6.90 -15.14 -8.83
C ARG A 321 -8.25 -15.86 -8.88
N GLY A 322 -9.07 -15.77 -7.82
CA GLY A 322 -10.33 -16.55 -7.70
C GLY A 322 -10.16 -17.90 -6.98
N THR A 323 -8.93 -18.40 -6.90
CA THR A 323 -8.56 -19.70 -6.34
C THR A 323 -7.49 -19.58 -5.26
N GLU A 324 -7.30 -18.37 -4.73
CA GLU A 324 -6.28 -18.11 -3.72
C GLU A 324 -6.55 -18.93 -2.46
N PRO A 325 -5.56 -19.66 -1.93
CA PRO A 325 -5.68 -20.28 -0.62
C PRO A 325 -5.77 -19.19 0.47
N MET A 326 -6.34 -19.54 1.63
CA MET A 326 -6.40 -18.62 2.78
C MET A 326 -5.01 -18.14 3.26
N LYS A 327 -3.95 -18.90 2.93
CA LYS A 327 -2.55 -18.59 3.27
C LYS A 327 -1.72 -18.70 2.00
N TYR A 328 -0.84 -17.74 1.76
CA TYR A 328 0.02 -17.65 0.57
C TYR A 328 -0.74 -17.39 -0.74
N SER A 329 -0.98 -16.11 -1.04
CA SER A 329 -1.70 -15.68 -2.24
C SER A 329 -0.78 -15.29 -3.40
N LEU A 330 -1.34 -14.94 -4.56
CA LEU A 330 -0.60 -14.35 -5.69
C LEU A 330 0.27 -13.15 -5.26
N LEU A 331 -0.16 -12.35 -4.28
CA LEU A 331 0.67 -11.27 -3.76
C LEU A 331 1.95 -11.81 -3.08
N ASP A 332 1.85 -12.93 -2.36
CA ASP A 332 3.01 -13.63 -1.83
C ASP A 332 3.89 -14.13 -2.98
N GLU A 333 3.34 -14.82 -3.98
CA GLU A 333 4.12 -15.29 -5.15
C GLU A 333 4.98 -14.17 -5.76
N LEU A 334 4.40 -12.97 -5.91
CA LEU A 334 5.09 -11.79 -6.45
C LEU A 334 6.13 -11.20 -5.48
N MET A 335 5.75 -10.94 -4.23
CA MET A 335 6.68 -10.32 -3.27
C MET A 335 7.87 -11.23 -2.96
N TYR A 336 7.65 -12.56 -2.97
CA TYR A 336 8.71 -13.53 -2.80
C TYR A 336 9.76 -13.43 -3.91
N THR A 337 9.52 -12.87 -5.10
CA THR A 337 10.56 -12.71 -6.13
C THR A 337 11.50 -11.54 -5.91
N ILE A 338 11.13 -10.60 -5.03
CA ILE A 338 11.82 -9.32 -4.87
C ILE A 338 12.99 -9.47 -3.87
N PRO A 339 14.23 -9.11 -4.26
CA PRO A 339 15.37 -9.10 -3.34
C PRO A 339 15.26 -7.92 -2.34
N GLY A 340 15.81 -8.10 -1.14
CA GLY A 340 15.94 -7.04 -0.13
C GLY A 340 17.06 -6.04 -0.42
N LYS A 341 17.57 -5.39 0.64
CA LYS A 341 18.63 -4.36 0.59
C LYS A 341 19.99 -4.81 0.03
N ASP A 342 20.18 -6.10 -0.22
CA ASP A 342 21.38 -6.64 -0.89
C ASP A 342 21.27 -6.59 -2.43
N ASN A 343 20.11 -6.17 -2.97
CA ASN A 343 19.72 -6.07 -4.38
C ASN A 343 19.76 -7.39 -5.19
N ARG A 344 20.45 -8.43 -4.72
CA ARG A 344 20.64 -9.71 -5.40
C ARG A 344 20.29 -10.90 -4.50
N TYR A 345 20.03 -12.04 -5.12
CA TYR A 345 19.77 -13.29 -4.41
C TYR A 345 21.05 -13.79 -3.74
N LYS A 346 21.02 -13.89 -2.40
CA LYS A 346 22.15 -14.38 -1.61
C LYS A 346 21.91 -15.74 -0.98
N ASN A 347 20.72 -16.34 -1.18
CA ASN A 347 20.35 -17.60 -0.54
C ASN A 347 20.62 -17.55 0.98
N LEU A 348 20.20 -16.44 1.60
CA LEU A 348 20.38 -16.26 3.04
C LEU A 348 19.46 -17.21 3.78
N SER A 349 19.87 -17.59 4.99
CA SER A 349 19.01 -18.34 5.88
C SER A 349 19.10 -17.76 7.29
N GLN A 350 17.99 -17.87 8.01
CA GLN A 350 17.89 -17.39 9.37
C GLN A 350 17.72 -18.58 10.31
N ALA A 351 18.66 -18.78 11.23
CA ALA A 351 18.48 -19.66 12.38
C ALA A 351 17.81 -18.87 13.51
N MET A 352 16.77 -19.42 14.14
CA MET A 352 16.05 -18.78 15.25
C MET A 352 15.97 -19.73 16.43
N PHE A 353 16.27 -19.23 17.65
CA PHE A 353 16.09 -19.96 18.91
C PHE A 353 16.72 -21.37 18.97
N GLY A 354 17.84 -21.58 18.28
CA GLY A 354 18.52 -22.87 18.20
C GLY A 354 17.92 -23.86 17.20
N GLU A 355 16.97 -23.42 16.38
CA GLU A 355 16.42 -24.18 15.25
C GLU A 355 17.27 -23.99 13.99
N ASP A 356 17.48 -25.10 13.27
CA ASP A 356 18.20 -25.12 12.01
C ASP A 356 17.30 -24.66 10.86
N GLY A 357 17.12 -23.35 10.75
CA GLY A 357 16.69 -22.60 9.57
C GLY A 357 15.19 -22.61 9.23
N MET A 358 14.82 -21.73 8.29
CA MET A 358 13.45 -21.54 7.81
C MET A 358 13.23 -22.27 6.47
N PHE A 359 12.00 -22.72 6.23
CA PHE A 359 11.59 -23.40 5.01
C PHE A 359 10.52 -22.61 4.24
N ASP A 360 10.53 -22.78 2.92
CA ASP A 360 9.62 -22.11 2.01
C ASP A 360 8.18 -22.60 2.20
N PHE A 361 7.26 -21.65 2.34
CA PHE A 361 5.85 -21.91 2.56
C PHE A 361 5.14 -22.42 1.30
N ALA A 362 5.63 -22.05 0.10
CA ALA A 362 5.03 -22.45 -1.17
C ALA A 362 5.06 -23.97 -1.40
N TYR A 363 5.93 -24.69 -0.67
CA TYR A 363 6.12 -26.13 -0.79
C TYR A 363 5.77 -26.85 0.52
N PRO A 364 4.47 -26.99 0.85
CA PRO A 364 4.05 -27.51 2.16
C PRO A 364 4.63 -28.90 2.46
N ASN A 365 4.69 -29.77 1.43
CA ASN A 365 5.14 -31.15 1.53
C ASN A 365 6.66 -31.34 1.33
N LYS A 366 7.44 -30.27 1.17
CA LYS A 366 8.90 -30.34 0.98
C LYS A 366 9.63 -29.40 1.94
N ASN A 367 10.82 -29.77 2.38
CA ASN A 367 11.66 -28.93 3.22
C ASN A 367 12.67 -28.18 2.36
N ILE A 368 12.16 -27.29 1.51
CA ILE A 368 12.99 -26.39 0.69
C ILE A 368 13.40 -25.21 1.57
N ARG A 369 14.71 -24.93 1.65
CA ARG A 369 15.23 -23.80 2.42
C ARG A 369 14.68 -22.49 1.84
N LEU A 370 14.21 -21.62 2.72
CA LEU A 370 13.75 -20.29 2.34
C LEU A 370 14.94 -19.35 2.20
N ASP A 371 15.09 -18.70 1.04
CA ASP A 371 16.03 -17.58 0.88
C ASP A 371 15.48 -16.37 1.61
N THR A 372 15.98 -16.12 2.81
CA THR A 372 15.53 -15.01 3.65
C THR A 372 15.98 -13.65 3.12
N GLY A 373 16.86 -13.60 2.10
CA GLY A 373 17.23 -12.37 1.41
C GLY A 373 16.16 -11.80 0.49
N ARG A 374 15.06 -12.54 0.29
CA ARG A 374 13.88 -12.13 -0.50
C ARG A 374 12.73 -11.75 0.41
N TYR A 375 11.83 -10.89 -0.06
CA TYR A 375 10.69 -10.42 0.71
C TYR A 375 9.66 -11.52 0.94
N HIS A 376 9.43 -11.89 2.20
CA HIS A 376 8.46 -12.91 2.57
C HIS A 376 7.76 -12.56 3.87
N ARG A 377 6.49 -12.98 4.00
CA ARG A 377 5.72 -12.84 5.24
C ARG A 377 5.35 -14.20 5.86
N TRP A 378 5.38 -15.28 5.09
CA TRP A 378 5.14 -16.65 5.56
C TRP A 378 6.43 -17.48 5.55
N TYR A 379 6.51 -18.42 6.48
CA TYR A 379 7.53 -19.46 6.44
C TYR A 379 7.07 -20.70 7.18
N LYS A 380 7.79 -21.79 6.97
CA LYS A 380 7.66 -23.00 7.77
C LYS A 380 8.86 -23.13 8.72
N SER A 381 8.60 -23.26 10.01
CA SER A 381 9.62 -23.53 11.02
C SER A 381 10.13 -24.97 10.92
N ALA A 382 11.35 -25.21 11.40
CA ALA A 382 11.94 -26.55 11.39
C ALA A 382 11.27 -27.47 12.41
N GLN A 383 10.89 -26.92 13.56
CA GLN A 383 10.20 -27.63 14.61
C GLN A 383 8.73 -27.19 14.69
N ARG A 384 7.87 -28.10 15.14
CA ARG A 384 6.50 -27.75 15.49
C ARG A 384 6.50 -26.98 16.81
N ASP A 385 5.68 -25.96 16.89
CA ASP A 385 5.41 -25.21 18.11
C ASP A 385 4.64 -26.05 19.13
N ALA A 386 4.41 -25.46 20.31
CA ALA A 386 3.66 -26.10 21.39
C ALA A 386 2.19 -26.43 21.01
N MET A 387 1.64 -25.79 19.98
CA MET A 387 0.30 -26.04 19.44
C MET A 387 0.30 -27.05 18.29
N GLY A 388 1.46 -27.64 17.96
CA GLY A 388 1.63 -28.64 16.90
C GLY A 388 1.70 -28.06 15.49
N GLY A 389 1.72 -26.73 15.34
CA GLY A 389 1.86 -26.03 14.07
C GLY A 389 3.33 -25.75 13.71
N ASN A 390 3.63 -25.61 12.43
CA ASN A 390 4.95 -25.15 11.96
C ASN A 390 4.83 -24.08 10.88
N ASN A 391 3.63 -23.54 10.68
CA ASN A 391 3.33 -22.50 9.70
C ASN A 391 3.30 -21.16 10.43
N VAL A 392 4.19 -20.24 10.07
CA VAL A 392 4.41 -19.02 10.85
C VAL A 392 4.29 -17.78 9.96
N ALA A 393 3.51 -16.82 10.44
CA ALA A 393 3.48 -15.45 9.90
C ALA A 393 4.58 -14.61 10.57
N ARG A 394 5.25 -13.76 9.80
CA ARG A 394 6.15 -12.73 10.35
C ARG A 394 5.36 -11.58 10.96
N SER A 395 6.04 -10.80 11.80
CA SER A 395 5.48 -9.59 12.42
C SER A 395 4.19 -9.84 13.20
N TYR A 396 4.15 -10.98 13.90
CA TYR A 396 3.06 -11.46 14.76
C TYR A 396 1.76 -11.74 13.98
N ASN A 397 0.99 -10.71 13.68
CA ASN A 397 -0.31 -10.81 12.99
C ASN A 397 -0.47 -9.73 11.90
N ASP A 398 0.64 -9.22 11.39
CA ASP A 398 0.63 -8.24 10.32
C ASP A 398 0.36 -8.92 8.99
N ASP A 399 -0.83 -8.67 8.44
CA ASP A 399 -1.26 -9.27 7.19
C ASP A 399 -0.39 -8.87 6.00
N PHE A 400 0.33 -7.74 6.03
CA PHE A 400 0.96 -7.17 4.84
C PHE A 400 2.45 -6.84 4.97
N CYS A 401 3.08 -7.10 6.12
CA CYS A 401 4.50 -6.85 6.30
C CYS A 401 5.35 -7.96 5.68
N PHE A 402 6.07 -7.63 4.60
CA PHE A 402 7.09 -8.51 4.04
C PHE A 402 8.46 -8.16 4.61
N VAL A 403 9.25 -9.17 4.96
CA VAL A 403 10.57 -8.99 5.58
C VAL A 403 11.64 -9.66 4.72
N ALA A 404 12.77 -9.00 4.57
CA ALA A 404 13.98 -9.56 3.97
C ALA A 404 15.18 -9.35 4.92
N GLN A 405 16.02 -10.36 5.02
CA GLN A 405 17.33 -10.30 5.67
C GLN A 405 18.33 -9.62 4.74
N THR A 406 19.29 -8.90 5.31
CA THR A 406 20.34 -8.21 4.55
C THR A 406 21.70 -8.38 5.21
N THR A 407 22.74 -8.33 4.38
CA THR A 407 24.15 -8.32 4.82
C THR A 407 24.72 -6.91 4.89
N GLN A 408 23.97 -5.88 4.47
CA GLN A 408 24.44 -4.49 4.43
C GLN A 408 24.83 -3.97 5.82
N PRO A 409 26.10 -3.60 6.06
CA PRO A 409 26.57 -3.14 7.37
C PRO A 409 26.00 -1.79 7.79
N SER A 410 25.48 -1.01 6.85
CA SER A 410 24.80 0.27 7.08
C SER A 410 23.37 0.13 7.60
N ILE A 411 22.79 -1.07 7.57
CA ILE A 411 21.48 -1.36 8.20
C ILE A 411 21.72 -1.77 9.63
N ALA A 412 20.93 -1.28 10.59
CA ALA A 412 21.10 -1.61 12.00
C ALA A 412 20.88 -3.12 12.26
N SER A 413 21.71 -3.70 13.13
CA SER A 413 21.64 -5.11 13.51
C SER A 413 20.77 -5.30 14.74
N MET A 414 20.12 -6.45 14.77
CA MET A 414 19.51 -7.03 15.95
C MET A 414 20.36 -8.21 16.40
N GLU A 415 20.82 -8.17 17.64
CA GLU A 415 21.61 -9.24 18.25
C GLU A 415 20.77 -9.99 19.27
N MET A 416 20.86 -11.32 19.22
CA MET A 416 20.22 -12.19 20.20
C MET A 416 21.25 -13.19 20.71
N THR A 417 21.48 -13.18 22.03
CA THR A 417 22.31 -14.18 22.70
C THR A 417 21.40 -15.28 23.23
N HIS A 418 21.60 -16.51 22.74
CA HIS A 418 20.91 -17.70 23.25
C HIS A 418 21.91 -18.60 23.97
N CYS A 419 21.61 -19.00 25.21
CA CYS A 419 22.48 -19.84 26.01
C CYS A 419 21.84 -21.20 26.30
N LYS A 420 22.52 -22.29 25.91
CA LYS A 420 22.11 -23.67 26.20
C LYS A 420 23.25 -24.40 26.91
N LYS A 421 22.98 -24.93 28.12
CA LYS A 421 23.92 -25.74 28.92
C LYS A 421 25.35 -25.18 28.96
N ASN A 422 25.49 -23.91 29.34
CA ASN A 422 26.74 -23.13 29.44
C ASN A 422 27.43 -22.72 28.13
N THR A 423 26.86 -23.04 26.96
CA THR A 423 27.31 -22.47 25.68
C THR A 423 26.35 -21.36 25.27
N CYS A 424 26.86 -20.13 25.15
CA CYS A 424 26.11 -19.00 24.63
C CYS A 424 26.52 -18.73 23.19
N GLU A 425 25.54 -18.60 22.30
CA GLU A 425 25.73 -18.22 20.92
C GLU A 425 25.00 -16.88 20.68
N THR A 426 25.74 -15.89 20.16
CA THR A 426 25.15 -14.63 19.72
C THR A 426 24.90 -14.71 18.21
N LYS A 427 23.65 -14.48 17.81
CA LYS A 427 23.25 -14.34 16.41
C LYS A 427 22.98 -12.87 16.12
N THR A 428 23.52 -12.40 15.01
CA THR A 428 23.37 -11.02 14.54
C THR A 428 22.67 -11.04 13.18
N ASN A 429 21.51 -10.39 13.07
CA ASN A 429 20.75 -10.29 11.83
C ASN A 429 20.40 -8.83 11.54
N ARG A 430 20.19 -8.50 10.26
CA ARG A 430 19.75 -7.18 9.79
C ARG A 430 18.54 -7.37 8.88
N PHE A 431 17.59 -6.44 8.93
CA PHE A 431 16.30 -6.60 8.25
C PHE A 431 15.88 -5.33 7.51
N SER A 432 15.23 -5.53 6.37
CA SER A 432 14.41 -4.53 5.67
C SER A 432 12.97 -5.04 5.57
N TYR A 433 12.03 -4.11 5.47
CA TYR A 433 10.60 -4.36 5.48
C TYR A 433 9.98 -3.76 4.22
N ALA A 434 8.91 -4.36 3.70
CA ALA A 434 8.23 -3.84 2.53
C ALA A 434 6.71 -4.07 2.53
N ILE A 435 6.00 -3.19 1.83
CA ILE A 435 4.61 -3.36 1.39
C ILE A 435 4.50 -3.10 -0.12
N PRO A 436 3.60 -3.79 -0.84
CA PRO A 436 3.30 -3.45 -2.24
C PRO A 436 2.59 -2.09 -2.32
N LEU A 437 2.75 -1.39 -3.43
CA LEU A 437 2.10 -0.11 -3.71
C LEU A 437 1.16 -0.18 -4.93
N GLU A 438 1.69 -0.48 -6.11
CA GLU A 438 0.93 -0.48 -7.37
C GLU A 438 1.33 -1.65 -8.27
N ILE A 439 0.40 -2.14 -9.08
CA ILE A 439 0.70 -2.83 -10.33
C ILE A 439 0.64 -1.81 -11.45
N ILE A 440 1.73 -1.65 -12.18
CA ILE A 440 1.83 -0.73 -13.32
C ILE A 440 2.05 -1.55 -14.58
N PHE A 441 1.25 -1.32 -15.62
CA PHE A 441 1.48 -1.90 -16.93
C PHE A 441 2.31 -0.91 -17.76
N LEU A 442 3.54 -1.31 -18.07
CA LEU A 442 4.35 -0.63 -19.08
C LEU A 442 3.78 -0.92 -20.45
N THR A 443 3.66 0.09 -21.29
CA THR A 443 3.04 -0.03 -22.61
C THR A 443 4.01 0.35 -23.72
N PRO A 444 3.74 -0.07 -24.97
CA PRO A 444 4.57 0.31 -26.13
C PRO A 444 4.70 1.81 -26.34
N LEU A 445 3.79 2.64 -25.80
CA LEU A 445 3.86 4.10 -25.92
C LEU A 445 5.16 4.67 -25.33
N LEU A 446 5.74 3.99 -24.36
CA LEU A 446 6.99 4.38 -23.70
C LEU A 446 8.21 4.37 -24.64
N LYS A 447 8.14 3.70 -25.80
CA LYS A 447 9.20 3.72 -26.82
C LYS A 447 8.71 4.14 -28.22
N TRP A 448 7.40 4.31 -28.41
CA TRP A 448 6.85 4.55 -29.74
C TRP A 448 7.09 5.98 -30.20
N ASN A 449 8.08 6.13 -31.09
CA ASN A 449 8.51 7.39 -31.68
C ASN A 449 8.28 7.40 -33.21
N PRO A 450 7.02 7.50 -33.69
CA PRO A 450 6.69 7.37 -35.11
C PRO A 450 7.23 8.54 -35.96
N TYR A 451 7.39 9.72 -35.36
CA TYR A 451 7.92 10.91 -36.03
C TYR A 451 9.46 10.99 -36.02
N LYS A 452 10.15 9.99 -35.45
CA LYS A 452 11.61 9.95 -35.31
C LYS A 452 12.17 11.21 -34.64
N LEU A 453 11.46 11.71 -33.63
CA LEU A 453 11.86 12.87 -32.85
C LEU A 453 13.22 12.60 -32.20
N LYS A 454 14.09 13.61 -32.20
CA LYS A 454 15.40 13.52 -31.54
C LYS A 454 15.19 13.43 -30.03
N ILE A 455 15.76 12.40 -29.40
CA ILE A 455 15.78 12.25 -27.94
C ILE A 455 17.14 12.73 -27.45
N HIS A 456 17.16 13.81 -26.67
CA HIS A 456 18.39 14.35 -26.09
C HIS A 456 18.73 13.67 -24.78
N GLN A 457 20.03 13.63 -24.46
CA GLN A 457 20.55 13.17 -23.18
C GLN A 457 20.75 14.39 -22.28
N GLY A 458 19.93 14.54 -21.24
CA GLY A 458 19.96 15.67 -20.30
C GLY A 458 18.57 16.26 -20.04
N LEU A 459 18.52 17.30 -19.21
CA LEU A 459 17.28 17.95 -18.76
C LEU A 459 17.11 19.32 -19.43
N ASP A 460 15.88 19.66 -19.79
CA ASP A 460 15.43 20.97 -20.31
C ASP A 460 16.20 21.50 -21.53
N ILE A 461 16.82 20.59 -22.29
CA ILE A 461 17.57 20.90 -23.51
C ILE A 461 16.61 21.40 -24.58
N VAL A 462 15.39 20.85 -24.61
CA VAL A 462 14.41 21.15 -25.66
C VAL A 462 13.81 22.56 -25.54
N ASN A 463 13.94 23.20 -24.37
CA ASN A 463 13.49 24.56 -24.09
C ASN A 463 14.50 25.63 -24.50
N ALA A 464 15.68 25.23 -25.01
CA ALA A 464 16.71 26.16 -25.42
C ALA A 464 16.17 27.25 -26.37
N ASN A 465 16.63 28.48 -26.18
CA ASN A 465 16.16 29.69 -26.88
C ASN A 465 14.70 30.06 -26.59
N GLY A 466 14.17 29.71 -25.40
CA GLY A 466 12.84 30.10 -24.96
C GLY A 466 11.70 29.29 -25.57
N ARG A 467 11.98 28.06 -26.02
CA ARG A 467 10.98 27.13 -26.54
C ARG A 467 10.10 26.61 -25.39
N ASP A 468 8.80 26.57 -25.62
CA ASP A 468 7.79 26.20 -24.62
C ASP A 468 6.78 25.15 -25.13
N GLY A 469 6.96 24.65 -26.35
CA GLY A 469 6.07 23.66 -26.95
C GLY A 469 4.81 24.25 -27.61
N SER A 470 4.71 25.57 -27.74
CA SER A 470 3.59 26.25 -28.42
C SER A 470 3.57 26.01 -29.94
N ASP A 471 2.43 26.29 -30.58
CA ASP A 471 2.21 26.13 -32.03
C ASP A 471 2.93 27.20 -32.90
N SER A 472 4.24 27.30 -32.76
CA SER A 472 5.11 28.16 -33.55
C SER A 472 6.42 27.46 -33.83
N ASN A 473 6.99 27.63 -35.02
CA ASN A 473 8.29 27.03 -35.35
C ASN A 473 9.42 27.52 -34.43
N SER A 474 9.33 28.76 -33.92
CA SER A 474 10.31 29.31 -32.97
C SER A 474 10.10 28.82 -31.54
N LEU A 475 8.89 28.38 -31.17
CA LEU A 475 8.53 28.03 -29.80
C LEU A 475 8.28 26.53 -29.56
N ALA A 476 8.00 25.75 -30.61
CA ALA A 476 7.88 24.29 -30.53
C ALA A 476 9.17 23.69 -29.97
N TYR A 477 9.07 22.62 -29.18
CA TYR A 477 10.24 21.96 -28.62
C TYR A 477 11.15 21.41 -29.71
N ASP A 478 12.46 21.44 -29.49
CA ASP A 478 13.43 20.91 -30.46
C ASP A 478 13.78 19.46 -30.14
N GLY A 479 12.91 18.52 -30.47
CA GLY A 479 13.00 17.13 -30.01
C GLY A 479 12.38 16.94 -28.61
N VAL A 480 12.80 15.88 -27.91
CA VAL A 480 12.33 15.51 -26.57
C VAL A 480 13.50 15.26 -25.63
N ASP A 481 13.26 15.39 -24.33
CA ASP A 481 14.19 15.03 -23.27
C ASP A 481 13.43 14.38 -22.08
N SER A 482 14.12 14.10 -20.98
CA SER A 482 13.52 13.40 -19.84
C SER A 482 12.50 14.22 -19.03
N ASN A 483 12.41 15.55 -19.21
CA ASN A 483 11.39 16.41 -18.60
C ASN A 483 10.24 16.76 -19.57
N HIS A 484 10.47 16.51 -20.86
CA HIS A 484 9.56 16.82 -21.96
C HIS A 484 9.38 15.60 -22.87
N TYR A 485 8.88 14.52 -22.29
CA TYR A 485 8.69 13.20 -22.90
C TYR A 485 7.39 13.10 -23.70
N TYR A 486 7.34 13.82 -24.84
CA TYR A 486 6.19 13.90 -25.74
C TYR A 486 6.48 13.22 -27.09
N LEU A 487 6.25 11.91 -27.19
CA LEU A 487 6.48 11.11 -28.40
C LEU A 487 5.19 10.69 -29.11
N THR A 488 4.09 10.54 -28.36
CA THR A 488 2.85 9.91 -28.83
C THR A 488 2.11 10.87 -29.76
N PRO A 489 1.71 10.47 -30.99
CA PRO A 489 0.84 11.28 -31.83
C PRO A 489 -0.48 11.63 -31.14
N THR A 490 -0.92 12.89 -31.20
CA THR A 490 -2.21 13.27 -30.59
C THR A 490 -3.40 12.51 -31.17
N GLU A 491 -3.30 12.10 -32.43
CA GLU A 491 -4.33 11.35 -33.16
C GLU A 491 -4.55 9.94 -32.60
N PHE A 492 -3.63 9.45 -31.76
CA PHE A 492 -3.85 8.21 -31.02
C PHE A 492 -5.03 8.32 -30.05
N PHE A 493 -5.32 9.53 -29.56
CA PHE A 493 -6.39 9.83 -28.61
C PHE A 493 -7.55 10.61 -29.26
N SER A 494 -8.75 10.53 -28.67
CA SER A 494 -9.97 11.19 -29.14
C SER A 494 -10.48 12.31 -28.24
N GLY A 495 -9.75 12.68 -27.17
CA GLY A 495 -10.22 13.62 -26.15
C GLY A 495 -9.08 14.31 -25.41
N THR A 496 -9.41 15.20 -24.47
CA THR A 496 -8.44 15.86 -23.59
C THR A 496 -8.22 15.06 -22.31
N PHE A 497 -7.16 15.34 -21.55
CA PHE A 497 -7.10 14.92 -20.15
C PHE A 497 -8.33 15.46 -19.38
N VAL A 498 -9.02 14.59 -18.64
CA VAL A 498 -10.32 14.89 -18.03
C VAL A 498 -10.22 15.20 -16.52
N GLU A 499 -9.10 14.86 -15.89
CA GLU A 499 -8.88 15.12 -14.47
C GLU A 499 -7.53 15.84 -14.30
N GLY A 500 -7.58 17.15 -14.10
CA GLY A 500 -6.41 17.94 -13.73
C GLY A 500 -6.26 17.97 -12.23
N ASP A 501 -5.12 17.49 -11.72
CA ASP A 501 -4.65 17.77 -10.37
C ASP A 501 -3.64 18.94 -10.42
N PRO A 502 -3.60 19.85 -9.44
CA PRO A 502 -2.56 20.89 -9.38
C PRO A 502 -1.12 20.35 -9.38
N ALA A 503 -0.91 19.09 -8.98
CA ALA A 503 0.37 18.40 -9.06
C ALA A 503 0.66 17.82 -10.46
N ASP A 504 -0.34 17.66 -11.33
CA ASP A 504 -0.12 17.20 -12.70
C ASP A 504 0.61 18.28 -13.50
N THR A 505 1.79 17.94 -14.01
CA THR A 505 2.60 18.82 -14.86
C THR A 505 2.38 18.59 -16.36
N VAL A 506 1.50 17.64 -16.68
CA VAL A 506 1.25 17.18 -18.05
C VAL A 506 0.41 18.20 -18.82
N ARG A 507 0.90 18.58 -20.00
CA ARG A 507 0.10 19.34 -20.97
C ARG A 507 -0.65 18.40 -21.89
N ASN A 508 -1.87 18.78 -22.30
CA ASN A 508 -2.73 17.95 -23.13
C ASN A 508 -2.08 17.55 -24.47
N SER A 509 -1.46 18.52 -25.12
CA SER A 509 -0.62 18.32 -26.30
C SER A 509 0.38 19.45 -26.42
N VAL A 510 1.53 19.16 -27.01
CA VAL A 510 2.56 20.15 -27.35
C VAL A 510 3.02 19.96 -28.80
N PHE A 511 3.65 20.98 -29.36
CA PHE A 511 4.29 20.89 -30.66
C PHE A 511 5.78 20.61 -30.51
N VAL A 512 6.24 19.56 -31.18
CA VAL A 512 7.65 19.14 -31.20
C VAL A 512 8.16 19.16 -32.63
N ARG A 513 9.33 19.76 -32.84
CA ARG A 513 10.01 19.80 -34.13
C ARG A 513 10.71 18.47 -34.39
N GLY A 514 10.38 17.85 -35.53
CA GLY A 514 11.04 16.65 -36.02
C GLY A 514 12.32 16.95 -36.81
N PRO A 515 13.08 15.91 -37.17
CA PRO A 515 14.34 16.04 -37.90
C PRO A 515 14.16 16.59 -39.33
N ASP A 516 12.95 16.50 -39.89
CA ASP A 516 12.58 17.06 -41.18
C ASP A 516 12.22 18.56 -41.11
N GLY A 517 12.36 19.18 -39.93
CA GLY A 517 12.03 20.59 -39.69
C GLY A 517 10.53 20.86 -39.54
N LYS A 518 9.67 19.85 -39.69
CA LYS A 518 8.23 19.99 -39.47
C LYS A 518 7.91 19.93 -37.97
N ARG A 519 6.79 20.54 -37.60
CA ARG A 519 6.23 20.45 -36.25
C ARG A 519 5.16 19.38 -36.20
N TYR A 520 5.23 18.55 -35.17
CA TYR A 520 4.31 17.47 -34.91
C TYR A 520 3.57 17.74 -33.61
N LYS A 521 2.25 17.57 -33.62
CA LYS A 521 1.44 17.67 -32.42
C LYS A 521 1.50 16.34 -31.67
N THR A 522 1.98 16.38 -30.44
CA THR A 522 2.25 15.18 -29.64
C THR A 522 1.62 15.29 -28.26
N SER A 523 1.34 14.14 -27.67
CA SER A 523 0.90 13.96 -26.29
C SER A 523 1.99 13.27 -25.47
N ALA A 524 1.87 13.40 -24.16
CA ALA A 524 2.79 12.82 -23.20
C ALA A 524 2.84 11.27 -23.32
N SER A 525 4.04 10.71 -23.29
CA SER A 525 4.29 9.28 -23.56
C SER A 525 4.66 8.46 -22.33
N GLY A 526 5.00 9.12 -21.22
CA GLY A 526 5.30 8.48 -19.95
C GLY A 526 4.08 7.79 -19.34
N THR A 527 4.32 7.10 -18.23
CA THR A 527 3.27 6.33 -17.54
C THR A 527 2.14 7.22 -17.05
N GLN A 528 0.89 6.86 -17.37
CA GLN A 528 -0.33 7.52 -16.90
C GLN A 528 -1.13 6.57 -16.01
N ILE A 529 -1.90 7.11 -15.06
CA ILE A 529 -2.82 6.30 -14.26
C ILE A 529 -3.92 5.75 -15.16
N ILE A 530 -4.57 6.65 -15.90
CA ILE A 530 -5.62 6.34 -16.87
C ILE A 530 -5.33 7.16 -18.13
N LEU A 531 -5.19 6.49 -19.26
CA LEU A 531 -4.98 7.13 -20.55
C LEU A 531 -6.15 8.05 -20.92
N GLN A 532 -5.84 9.05 -21.76
CA GLN A 532 -6.85 9.75 -22.53
C GLN A 532 -7.70 8.75 -23.33
N SER A 533 -8.92 9.13 -23.68
CA SER A 533 -9.82 8.25 -24.43
C SER A 533 -9.20 7.85 -25.77
N ILE A 534 -9.17 6.55 -26.05
CA ILE A 534 -8.70 5.98 -27.31
C ILE A 534 -9.95 5.76 -28.20
N PRO A 535 -9.94 6.20 -29.48
CA PRO A 535 -11.04 5.98 -30.42
C PRO A 535 -11.53 4.52 -30.43
N GLY A 536 -12.84 4.32 -30.25
CA GLY A 536 -13.47 2.99 -30.28
C GLY A 536 -13.19 2.09 -29.07
N LEU A 537 -12.41 2.55 -28.08
CA LEU A 537 -12.05 1.79 -26.89
C LEU A 537 -12.46 2.48 -25.58
N GLY A 538 -12.34 3.81 -25.51
CA GLY A 538 -12.52 4.58 -24.28
C GLY A 538 -11.22 4.73 -23.50
N ARG A 539 -11.33 4.88 -22.17
CA ARG A 539 -10.19 5.12 -21.28
C ARG A 539 -9.58 3.81 -20.80
N VAL A 540 -8.26 3.68 -20.89
CA VAL A 540 -7.52 2.50 -20.45
C VAL A 540 -6.69 2.84 -19.22
N ARG A 541 -6.88 2.09 -18.13
CA ARG A 541 -6.07 2.22 -16.91
C ARG A 541 -4.75 1.48 -17.06
N CYS A 542 -3.65 2.10 -16.65
CA CYS A 542 -2.33 1.47 -16.64
C CYS A 542 -1.74 1.35 -15.23
N ARG A 543 -2.19 2.14 -14.25
CA ARG A 543 -1.77 2.03 -12.84
C ARG A 543 -2.92 1.55 -11.96
N TYR A 544 -2.65 0.48 -11.23
CA TYR A 544 -3.59 -0.20 -10.33
C TYR A 544 -3.00 -0.20 -8.92
N PRO A 545 -3.39 0.76 -8.08
CA PRO A 545 -2.93 0.77 -6.70
C PRO A 545 -3.44 -0.44 -5.93
N ILE A 546 -2.53 -1.19 -5.33
CA ILE A 546 -2.81 -2.40 -4.56
C ILE A 546 -2.35 -2.30 -3.10
N ALA A 547 -1.91 -1.12 -2.68
CA ALA A 547 -1.36 -0.93 -1.35
C ALA A 547 -2.37 -1.28 -0.26
N PRO A 548 -1.92 -1.96 0.81
CA PRO A 548 -2.74 -2.23 1.98
C PRO A 548 -3.00 -0.93 2.75
N VAL A 549 -4.10 -0.89 3.48
CA VAL A 549 -4.44 0.22 4.38
C VAL A 549 -4.22 -0.22 5.81
N HIS A 550 -3.49 0.57 6.61
CA HIS A 550 -3.12 0.20 7.99
C HIS A 550 -4.34 -0.20 8.83
N GLY A 551 -5.41 0.58 8.74
CA GLY A 551 -6.66 0.35 9.47
C GLY A 551 -7.34 -0.98 9.16
N GLU A 552 -7.14 -1.56 7.96
CA GLU A 552 -7.76 -2.85 7.56
C GLU A 552 -7.30 -4.03 8.44
N GLY A 553 -6.16 -3.91 9.11
CA GLY A 553 -5.69 -4.91 10.08
C GLY A 553 -6.42 -4.87 11.43
N SER A 554 -7.12 -3.77 11.76
CA SER A 554 -7.79 -3.61 13.04
C SER A 554 -9.05 -4.48 13.14
N SER A 555 -9.39 -4.92 14.35
CA SER A 555 -10.62 -5.69 14.61
C SER A 555 -11.87 -4.93 14.18
N VAL A 556 -11.93 -3.62 14.48
CA VAL A 556 -13.06 -2.75 14.11
C VAL A 556 -13.25 -2.70 12.60
N TRP A 557 -12.16 -2.53 11.83
CA TRP A 557 -12.26 -2.46 10.38
C TRP A 557 -12.64 -3.81 9.75
N ARG A 558 -12.16 -4.92 10.33
CA ARG A 558 -12.53 -6.27 9.91
C ARG A 558 -14.04 -6.50 10.06
N GLU A 559 -14.60 -6.17 11.21
CA GLU A 559 -16.06 -6.24 11.45
C GLU A 559 -16.84 -5.28 10.53
N LEU A 560 -16.34 -4.06 10.32
CA LEU A 560 -16.98 -3.09 9.43
C LEU A 560 -17.00 -3.56 7.96
N ASN A 561 -15.89 -4.12 7.48
CA ASN A 561 -15.81 -4.69 6.14
C ASN A 561 -16.74 -5.91 6.00
N ALA A 562 -16.80 -6.78 7.02
CA ALA A 562 -17.71 -7.92 7.03
C ALA A 562 -19.17 -7.47 6.97
N LEU A 563 -19.55 -6.47 7.78
CA LEU A 563 -20.88 -5.86 7.76
C LEU A 563 -21.19 -5.22 6.40
N ARG A 564 -20.25 -4.48 5.82
CA ARG A 564 -20.36 -3.90 4.49
C ARG A 564 -20.64 -4.98 3.45
N ASP A 565 -19.90 -6.08 3.49
CA ASP A 565 -20.01 -7.16 2.50
C ASP A 565 -21.32 -7.95 2.69
N MET A 566 -21.77 -8.16 3.93
CA MET A 566 -23.09 -8.71 4.26
C MET A 566 -24.21 -7.84 3.70
N LEU A 567 -24.18 -6.52 3.95
CA LEU A 567 -25.17 -5.58 3.43
C LEU A 567 -25.17 -5.55 1.90
N ASN A 568 -23.99 -5.57 1.26
CA ASN A 568 -23.91 -5.66 -0.20
C ASN A 568 -24.47 -6.97 -0.74
N GLY A 569 -24.27 -8.09 -0.05
CA GLY A 569 -24.83 -9.39 -0.40
C GLY A 569 -26.36 -9.39 -0.32
N MET A 570 -26.91 -8.83 0.76
CA MET A 570 -28.36 -8.67 0.95
C MET A 570 -29.02 -7.76 -0.11
N VAL A 571 -28.27 -6.85 -0.70
CA VAL A 571 -28.75 -5.90 -1.74
C VAL A 571 -28.60 -6.46 -3.16
N ARG A 572 -27.80 -7.52 -3.37
CA ARG A 572 -27.43 -7.98 -4.73
C ARG A 572 -28.22 -9.14 -5.27
N GLU A 573 -28.72 -10.03 -4.42
CA GLU A 573 -29.49 -11.19 -4.88
C GLU A 573 -30.95 -11.06 -4.43
N PRO A 574 -31.91 -11.25 -5.36
CA PRO A 574 -33.30 -11.38 -4.94
C PRO A 574 -33.42 -12.54 -3.96
N PRO A 575 -34.29 -12.43 -2.94
CA PRO A 575 -34.48 -13.53 -2.00
C PRO A 575 -34.95 -14.76 -2.78
N GLU A 576 -34.56 -15.97 -2.39
CA GLU A 576 -35.10 -17.17 -3.04
C GLU A 576 -36.61 -17.32 -2.73
N MET A 577 -36.99 -16.96 -1.51
CA MET A 577 -38.36 -17.05 -0.99
C MET A 577 -38.78 -15.74 -0.29
N VAL A 578 -40.06 -15.41 -0.40
CA VAL A 578 -40.73 -14.31 0.30
C VAL A 578 -41.70 -14.93 1.30
N THR A 579 -41.51 -14.61 2.57
CA THR A 579 -42.30 -15.14 3.68
C THR A 579 -43.49 -14.24 3.98
N PHE A 580 -44.63 -14.88 4.18
CA PHE A 580 -45.89 -14.26 4.54
C PHE A 580 -46.45 -14.87 5.82
N GLU A 581 -47.25 -14.09 6.53
CA GLU A 581 -47.95 -14.50 7.73
C GLU A 581 -49.44 -14.22 7.59
N MET A 582 -50.24 -15.24 7.85
CA MET A 582 -51.67 -15.09 8.08
C MET A 582 -51.87 -14.67 9.53
N SER A 583 -52.22 -13.40 9.71
CA SER A 583 -52.50 -12.84 11.04
C SER A 583 -53.70 -13.53 11.68
N SER A 584 -53.81 -13.42 13.01
CA SER A 584 -54.90 -14.02 13.78
C SER A 584 -55.79 -12.97 14.40
N ASN A 585 -57.09 -13.29 14.53
CA ASN A 585 -58.00 -12.61 15.45
C ASN A 585 -58.26 -13.47 16.72
N GLY A 586 -57.52 -14.58 16.90
CA GLY A 586 -57.68 -15.62 17.93
C GLY A 586 -56.36 -16.37 18.24
N ASP A 587 -56.45 -17.68 18.52
CA ASP A 587 -55.45 -18.46 19.30
C ASP A 587 -54.06 -18.74 18.63
N HIS A 588 -53.89 -18.65 17.30
CA HIS A 588 -52.58 -18.85 16.65
C HIS A 588 -52.45 -18.20 15.25
N THR A 589 -51.24 -18.12 14.70
CA THR A 589 -50.92 -17.62 13.35
C THR A 589 -50.28 -18.73 12.50
N HIS A 590 -50.33 -18.58 11.17
CA HIS A 590 -49.60 -19.46 10.25
C HIS A 590 -48.69 -18.66 9.33
N GLN A 591 -47.53 -19.23 9.00
CA GLN A 591 -46.60 -18.67 8.02
C GLN A 591 -46.56 -19.54 6.77
N PHE A 592 -46.17 -18.93 5.65
CA PHE A 592 -45.92 -19.65 4.41
C PHE A 592 -44.91 -18.91 3.55
N ASN A 593 -44.24 -19.66 2.68
CA ASN A 593 -43.20 -19.13 1.79
C ASN A 593 -43.64 -19.21 0.33
N VAL A 594 -43.35 -18.16 -0.44
CA VAL A 594 -43.59 -18.11 -1.88
C VAL A 594 -42.27 -17.83 -2.59
N THR A 595 -42.02 -18.49 -3.71
CA THR A 595 -40.79 -18.21 -4.49
C THR A 595 -40.77 -16.76 -4.95
N TYR A 596 -39.60 -16.14 -5.05
CA TYR A 596 -39.53 -14.75 -5.52
C TYR A 596 -40.10 -14.55 -6.93
N ARG A 597 -40.01 -15.57 -7.78
CA ARG A 597 -40.64 -15.55 -9.10
C ARG A 597 -42.17 -15.47 -9.00
N ASP A 598 -42.78 -16.26 -8.13
CA ASP A 598 -44.23 -16.25 -7.96
C ASP A 598 -44.69 -15.00 -7.21
N PHE A 599 -43.89 -14.49 -6.27
CA PHE A 599 -44.09 -13.17 -5.70
C PHE A 599 -44.18 -12.10 -6.79
N LEU A 600 -43.24 -12.05 -7.75
CA LEU A 600 -43.31 -11.10 -8.86
C LEU A 600 -44.58 -11.27 -9.72
N ARG A 601 -45.04 -12.51 -9.96
CA ARG A 601 -46.31 -12.77 -10.67
C ARG A 601 -47.52 -12.26 -9.89
N LEU A 602 -47.51 -12.42 -8.57
CA LEU A 602 -48.56 -11.95 -7.67
C LEU A 602 -48.73 -10.43 -7.74
N ILE A 603 -47.63 -9.67 -7.73
CA ILE A 603 -47.65 -8.19 -7.76
C ILE A 603 -47.84 -7.64 -9.17
N ASN A 604 -47.17 -8.20 -10.18
CA ASN A 604 -47.14 -7.65 -11.55
C ASN A 604 -48.29 -8.18 -12.41
N ASP A 605 -48.51 -9.49 -12.42
CA ASP A 605 -49.45 -10.16 -13.31
C ASP A 605 -50.86 -10.28 -12.69
N ARG A 606 -50.99 -9.95 -11.40
CA ARG A 606 -52.25 -9.96 -10.63
C ARG A 606 -52.91 -11.33 -10.56
N LEU A 607 -52.10 -12.38 -10.71
CA LEU A 607 -52.58 -13.74 -10.61
C LEU A 607 -52.64 -14.15 -9.14
N PRO A 608 -53.78 -14.69 -8.66
CA PRO A 608 -53.82 -15.30 -7.35
C PRO A 608 -52.91 -16.53 -7.32
N LEU A 609 -52.34 -16.82 -6.17
CA LEU A 609 -51.50 -17.98 -5.93
C LEU A 609 -52.13 -18.88 -4.88
N THR A 610 -52.06 -20.19 -5.10
CA THR A 610 -52.44 -21.18 -4.10
C THR A 610 -51.19 -21.62 -3.33
N VAL A 611 -51.25 -21.54 -2.01
CA VAL A 611 -50.17 -21.90 -1.08
C VAL A 611 -50.74 -22.75 0.05
N VAL A 612 -49.88 -23.56 0.65
CA VAL A 612 -50.20 -24.30 1.88
C VAL A 612 -49.40 -23.66 3.00
N THR A 613 -50.05 -23.38 4.12
CA THR A 613 -49.38 -22.82 5.28
C THR A 613 -48.61 -23.88 6.05
N GLU A 614 -47.71 -23.43 6.92
CA GLU A 614 -47.08 -24.33 7.89
C GLU A 614 -48.12 -24.89 8.87
N GLU A 615 -47.86 -26.11 9.34
CA GLU A 615 -48.69 -26.77 10.36
C GLU A 615 -48.42 -26.13 11.72
N VAL A 616 -49.43 -25.49 12.29
CA VAL A 616 -49.38 -24.85 13.61
C VAL A 616 -50.61 -25.29 14.39
N ASN A 617 -50.42 -25.68 15.65
CA ASN A 617 -51.51 -26.24 16.49
C ASN A 617 -52.26 -27.43 15.83
N GLY A 618 -51.52 -28.28 15.11
CA GLY A 618 -52.02 -29.55 14.58
C GLY A 618 -52.90 -29.45 13.33
N HIS A 619 -52.88 -28.32 12.62
CA HIS A 619 -53.48 -28.17 11.29
C HIS A 619 -52.73 -27.14 10.44
N ASP A 620 -52.99 -27.15 9.13
CA ASP A 620 -52.53 -26.20 8.13
C ASP A 620 -53.74 -25.69 7.32
N HIS A 621 -53.49 -24.69 6.47
CA HIS A 621 -54.51 -24.12 5.58
C HIS A 621 -54.03 -24.08 4.14
N VAL A 622 -54.94 -24.35 3.21
CA VAL A 622 -54.74 -24.11 1.77
C VAL A 622 -55.35 -22.75 1.42
N LEU A 623 -54.49 -21.78 1.09
CA LEU A 623 -54.89 -20.40 0.79
C LEU A 623 -54.76 -20.12 -0.70
N GLU A 624 -55.80 -19.58 -1.31
CA GLU A 624 -55.64 -18.82 -2.56
C GLU A 624 -55.51 -17.34 -2.18
N PHE A 625 -54.40 -16.67 -2.49
CA PHE A 625 -54.18 -15.27 -2.08
C PHE A 625 -53.67 -14.37 -3.21
N ARG A 626 -53.93 -13.07 -3.07
CA ARG A 626 -53.66 -12.05 -4.09
C ARG A 626 -53.17 -10.73 -3.49
N PHE A 627 -52.51 -9.92 -4.32
CA PHE A 627 -52.17 -8.54 -4.00
C PHE A 627 -53.24 -7.55 -4.48
N ILE A 628 -53.74 -6.69 -3.60
CA ILE A 628 -54.65 -5.57 -3.94
C ILE A 628 -53.84 -4.29 -4.03
N ARG A 629 -53.70 -3.77 -5.25
CA ARG A 629 -52.93 -2.55 -5.53
C ARG A 629 -53.54 -1.27 -4.96
N ILE A 630 -54.88 -1.16 -4.88
CA ILE A 630 -55.56 0.07 -4.44
C ILE A 630 -55.19 0.43 -2.99
N ASN A 631 -55.02 -0.59 -2.14
CA ASN A 631 -54.71 -0.41 -0.72
C ASN A 631 -53.34 -1.00 -0.34
N GLU A 632 -52.55 -1.43 -1.32
CA GLU A 632 -51.24 -2.08 -1.17
C GLU A 632 -51.22 -3.20 -0.12
N ARG A 633 -52.23 -4.08 -0.15
CA ARG A 633 -52.39 -5.17 0.84
C ARG A 633 -52.48 -6.53 0.18
N PHE A 634 -51.87 -7.52 0.82
CA PHE A 634 -52.09 -8.92 0.50
C PHE A 634 -53.32 -9.43 1.24
N GLN A 635 -54.11 -10.25 0.57
CA GLN A 635 -55.24 -10.93 1.21
C GLN A 635 -55.51 -12.29 0.58
N TYR A 636 -56.05 -13.23 1.36
CA TYR A 636 -56.62 -14.44 0.78
C TYR A 636 -57.99 -14.17 0.12
N VAL A 637 -58.24 -14.89 -0.96
CA VAL A 637 -59.50 -15.00 -1.71
C VAL A 637 -60.33 -16.11 -1.09
N SER A 638 -59.73 -17.29 -0.91
CA SER A 638 -60.33 -18.43 -0.21
C SER A 638 -59.31 -19.10 0.72
N CYS A 639 -59.82 -19.74 1.76
CA CYS A 639 -59.08 -20.56 2.70
C CYS A 639 -59.82 -21.88 2.86
N ASP A 640 -59.15 -23.00 2.58
CA ASP A 640 -59.72 -24.36 2.56
C ASP A 640 -60.98 -24.50 1.70
N GLY A 641 -61.00 -23.77 0.57
CA GLY A 641 -62.14 -23.74 -0.35
C GLY A 641 -63.32 -22.89 0.11
N ALA A 642 -63.22 -22.22 1.27
CA ALA A 642 -64.24 -21.31 1.78
C ALA A 642 -63.84 -19.83 1.62
N ASP A 643 -64.82 -18.95 1.44
CA ASP A 643 -64.62 -17.50 1.34
C ASP A 643 -64.07 -16.88 2.63
N ARG A 644 -64.29 -17.52 3.78
CA ARG A 644 -63.73 -17.11 5.08
C ARG A 644 -63.04 -18.32 5.68
N CYS A 645 -61.87 -18.08 6.26
CA CYS A 645 -61.15 -19.11 6.98
C CYS A 645 -62.05 -19.70 8.09
N PRO A 646 -62.23 -21.04 8.13
CA PRO A 646 -62.99 -21.72 9.18
C PRO A 646 -62.49 -21.38 10.59
N ASP A 647 -61.18 -21.18 10.74
CA ASP A 647 -60.48 -20.88 12.00
C ASP A 647 -60.49 -19.39 12.37
N GLY A 648 -61.25 -18.58 11.62
CA GLY A 648 -61.51 -17.18 11.96
C GLY A 648 -60.36 -16.22 11.61
N HIS A 649 -59.37 -16.66 10.84
CA HIS A 649 -58.28 -15.80 10.39
C HIS A 649 -58.78 -14.61 9.55
N PRO A 650 -58.35 -13.37 9.85
CA PRO A 650 -58.63 -12.21 9.01
C PRO A 650 -58.10 -12.41 7.59
N ARG A 651 -58.80 -11.85 6.61
CA ARG A 651 -58.40 -11.93 5.19
C ARG A 651 -57.04 -11.30 4.89
N ILE A 652 -56.55 -10.41 5.74
CA ILE A 652 -55.30 -9.66 5.53
C ILE A 652 -54.12 -10.57 5.82
N ILE A 653 -53.16 -10.59 4.88
CA ILE A 653 -51.89 -11.30 5.00
C ILE A 653 -50.77 -10.28 5.10
N THR A 654 -49.82 -10.52 6.02
CA THR A 654 -48.67 -9.66 6.26
C THR A 654 -47.43 -10.26 5.58
N MET A 655 -46.69 -9.46 4.82
CA MET A 655 -45.40 -9.87 4.27
C MET A 655 -44.31 -9.63 5.31
N LEU A 656 -43.55 -10.66 5.67
CA LEU A 656 -42.47 -10.56 6.66
C LEU A 656 -41.11 -10.24 6.02
N THR A 657 -40.88 -10.68 4.78
CA THR A 657 -39.64 -10.39 4.04
C THR A 657 -39.65 -8.97 3.47
N ASN A 658 -38.90 -8.05 4.09
CA ASN A 658 -38.80 -6.65 3.66
C ASN A 658 -37.36 -6.30 3.21
N ASN A 659 -37.13 -6.17 1.89
CA ASN A 659 -35.88 -5.73 1.29
C ASN A 659 -36.13 -4.99 -0.03
N VAL A 660 -35.06 -4.49 -0.67
CA VAL A 660 -35.15 -3.71 -1.94
C VAL A 660 -35.83 -4.47 -3.09
N PHE A 661 -35.85 -5.81 -3.06
CA PHE A 661 -36.49 -6.65 -4.07
C PHE A 661 -37.97 -6.91 -3.79
N THR A 662 -38.42 -6.73 -2.55
CA THR A 662 -39.82 -6.91 -2.12
C THR A 662 -40.57 -5.60 -1.89
N GLU A 663 -39.97 -4.46 -2.23
CA GLU A 663 -40.64 -3.16 -2.22
C GLU A 663 -41.87 -3.16 -3.16
N LEU A 664 -43.03 -2.80 -2.60
CA LEU A 664 -44.28 -2.73 -3.36
C LEU A 664 -44.28 -1.54 -4.32
N PRO A 665 -44.80 -1.69 -5.54
CA PRO A 665 -44.85 -0.61 -6.51
C PRO A 665 -45.77 0.52 -6.01
N ARG A 666 -45.17 1.67 -5.66
CA ARG A 666 -45.89 2.85 -5.16
C ARG A 666 -47.05 3.22 -6.10
N PRO A 667 -48.18 3.75 -5.59
CA PRO A 667 -49.27 4.18 -6.44
C PRO A 667 -48.75 5.35 -7.25
N ASN A 668 -48.93 5.31 -8.57
CA ASN A 668 -48.70 6.50 -9.40
C ASN A 668 -49.50 7.65 -8.77
N LYS A 669 -48.81 8.62 -8.17
CA LYS A 669 -49.36 9.95 -7.96
C LYS A 669 -49.56 10.51 -9.36
N SER A 670 -50.77 10.34 -9.89
CA SER A 670 -51.28 11.14 -11.01
C SER A 670 -51.23 12.61 -10.66
#